data_AF-A0A1C3CTN6-F1
#
_entry.id   AF-A0A1C3CTN6-F1
#
_cell.length_a   1.000
_cell.length_b   1.000
_cell.length_c   1.000
_cell.angle_alpha   90.00
_cell.angle_beta   90.00
_cell.angle_gamma   90.00
#
_symmetry.space_group_name_H-M   'P 1'
#
loop_
_entity.id
_entity.type
_entity.pdbx_description
1 polymer ?
#
loop_
_entity_poly.entity_id
_entity_poly.type
_entity_poly.pdbx_seq_one_letter_code
_entity_poly.pdbx_strand_id
1 'polypeptide(L)'
;MRLKYLTLCLLGLSLSACTQHVIKSTASTPQLLGERASNGINAIFDTSSYDVSGQFSIQSQLKEKTTSKDSASTHQQPSGLDPEFKKQLDLAIKAQNIQLNAQQKNQLYEAIAKEQDPYGFLTGGRDGIKQGVADSLLNILNDLQFSYDGSVHYRQKMANLNLNLKYQKPTLSIQAQLPLIVDLNDFKLYTNYFAFMPFMVNRDSQASYAYIDFSKYKDDINQINIKNLALYLKQLNALPYALSTPNQVTGLDLTAQEKQQGLSSKIRYQGTLENIALQMSLFEWVNTPYYNAQVKGQNKRSHEQAIEQDEGAPVATTDSIKATKAEDATAENSLEMTAYSSATRVAELLQAKVDTLQSHDDADTIEVVEADEEASGESDESATVVDAACTSEDACATSSHSSVQSTTQDDTSALSEQACEALSHAKKVPAGYVTLCREWYGVNVFKPALAQEAEKPVESEQSKLTALEQLKPIFVVYQSEKLMNVQGFKQLWQKHEAEIQQALKQDRADATAFTMDVGLDQSGRLQSFDYDVQIKDKKMGQFQFISHNQISNYGHAKAIDRKLLKNAKSIEEISKGSLLERASKGFLGSLATDQATTSDKKSENTADLKTTDEYLNQIALNTFKRTNSGLITYQTVFGLYATIKQSDLSKHYSKTELNEIAELSAYHFNPDWPKPKGVALTRLNQLAEKHQLKNPDSFDEIGYSVNKIVNEATKAHFAQQEWQKRIKQYKTQQAVFAHDYAERFEQEYELSAEEKRQLTQASQVFAQAFADDVKNKLSEKSIKNMQVEDMDLFDDEIYRAVYVDIVQHLAK
;
A
#
# COMPACT_ATOMS: atom_id res chain seq x y z
N MET A 1 6.32 -15.57 3.74
CA MET A 1 7.48 -15.21 2.89
C MET A 1 7.09 -14.05 1.99
N ARG A 2 7.83 -12.93 2.00
CA ARG A 2 7.50 -11.75 1.16
C ARG A 2 7.86 -12.02 -0.31
N LEU A 3 7.12 -11.45 -1.27
CA LEU A 3 7.29 -11.64 -2.74
C LEU A 3 8.67 -11.28 -3.34
N LYS A 4 9.67 -10.91 -2.51
CA LYS A 4 10.98 -10.40 -2.93
C LYS A 4 11.86 -11.39 -3.70
N TYR A 5 11.51 -12.68 -3.74
CA TYR A 5 12.33 -13.75 -4.35
C TYR A 5 11.86 -14.19 -5.76
N LEU A 6 10.82 -13.57 -6.33
CA LEU A 6 10.26 -13.91 -7.65
C LEU A 6 10.49 -12.81 -8.71
N THR A 7 11.52 -11.98 -8.50
CA THR A 7 11.74 -10.66 -9.14
C THR A 7 12.69 -10.66 -10.34
N LEU A 8 13.09 -11.83 -10.86
CA LEU A 8 13.97 -11.92 -12.04
C LEU A 8 13.25 -11.92 -13.40
N CYS A 9 11.93 -12.17 -13.44
CA CYS A 9 11.17 -12.19 -14.71
C CYS A 9 10.34 -10.92 -15.00
N LEU A 10 10.12 -10.03 -14.02
CA LEU A 10 9.20 -8.89 -14.16
C LEU A 10 9.86 -7.49 -14.14
N LEU A 11 11.11 -7.35 -13.70
CA LEU A 11 11.79 -6.04 -13.57
C LEU A 11 12.61 -5.61 -14.81
N GLY A 12 12.49 -6.35 -15.91
CA GLY A 12 13.21 -6.10 -17.15
C GLY A 12 12.37 -5.42 -18.23
N LEU A 13 11.86 -4.20 -18.01
CA LEU A 13 11.00 -3.49 -18.99
C LEU A 13 11.35 -2.01 -19.19
N SER A 14 12.47 -1.71 -19.84
CA SER A 14 12.62 -0.61 -20.86
C SER A 14 14.09 -0.30 -21.23
N LEU A 15 14.81 -1.24 -21.83
CA LEU A 15 16.23 -1.07 -22.21
C LEU A 15 16.48 -0.92 -23.72
N SER A 16 17.06 0.21 -24.10
CA SER A 16 17.58 0.45 -25.45
C SER A 16 18.95 1.11 -25.44
N ALA A 17 19.99 0.33 -25.72
CA ALA A 17 21.23 0.78 -26.36
C ALA A 17 22.04 -0.45 -26.78
N CYS A 18 22.66 -0.43 -27.96
CA CYS A 18 23.36 -1.60 -28.52
C CYS A 18 24.89 -1.42 -28.44
N THR A 19 25.61 -2.42 -27.94
CA THR A 19 27.02 -2.68 -28.33
C THR A 19 27.25 -4.19 -28.47
N GLN A 20 27.56 -4.65 -29.68
CA GLN A 20 27.86 -6.06 -29.95
C GLN A 20 29.33 -6.36 -29.62
N HIS A 21 29.58 -7.29 -28.70
CA HIS A 21 30.89 -7.91 -28.54
C HIS A 21 30.77 -9.44 -28.58
N VAL A 22 31.52 -10.05 -29.50
CA VAL A 22 31.57 -11.50 -29.69
C VAL A 22 32.67 -12.09 -28.79
N ILE A 23 32.31 -13.02 -27.90
CA ILE A 23 33.27 -13.69 -27.01
C ILE A 23 33.65 -15.05 -27.63
N LYS A 24 34.94 -15.24 -27.93
CA LYS A 24 35.47 -16.54 -28.39
C LYS A 24 35.75 -17.49 -27.21
N SER A 25 35.51 -18.79 -27.41
CA SER A 25 35.77 -19.82 -26.41
C SER A 25 37.26 -20.24 -26.37
N THR A 26 37.76 -20.51 -25.16
CA THR A 26 39.08 -21.14 -24.91
C THR A 26 39.00 -21.88 -23.58
N ALA A 27 39.81 -22.91 -23.34
CA ALA A 27 39.72 -23.72 -22.12
C ALA A 27 39.83 -22.86 -20.83
N SER A 28 38.99 -23.14 -19.84
CA SER A 28 38.66 -22.16 -18.78
C SER A 28 38.81 -22.68 -17.36
N THR A 29 39.56 -21.94 -16.55
CA THR A 29 39.56 -22.00 -15.08
C THR A 29 38.18 -21.60 -14.51
N PRO A 30 37.87 -21.94 -13.24
CA PRO A 30 36.56 -21.65 -12.64
C PRO A 30 36.15 -20.16 -12.70
N GLN A 31 37.10 -19.24 -12.55
CA GLN A 31 36.85 -17.80 -12.68
C GLN A 31 36.37 -17.42 -14.08
N LEU A 32 36.96 -18.00 -15.13
CA LEU A 32 36.56 -17.74 -16.53
C LEU A 32 35.22 -18.42 -16.89
N LEU A 33 34.83 -19.49 -16.19
CA LEU A 33 33.47 -20.05 -16.29
C LEU A 33 32.44 -19.12 -15.64
N GLY A 34 32.73 -18.59 -14.45
CA GLY A 34 31.86 -17.64 -13.75
C GLY A 34 31.61 -16.36 -14.55
N GLU A 35 32.66 -15.82 -15.18
CA GLU A 35 32.54 -14.67 -16.08
C GLU A 35 31.66 -14.97 -17.31
N ARG A 36 31.75 -16.17 -17.90
CA ARG A 36 30.87 -16.56 -19.01
C ARG A 36 29.42 -16.69 -18.60
N ALA A 37 29.14 -17.30 -17.44
CA ALA A 37 27.78 -17.44 -16.94
C ALA A 37 27.14 -16.06 -16.70
N SER A 38 27.87 -15.17 -16.02
CA SER A 38 27.46 -13.77 -15.81
C SER A 38 27.24 -13.01 -17.12
N ASN A 39 28.19 -13.07 -18.06
CA ASN A 39 28.07 -12.39 -19.36
C ASN A 39 26.89 -12.92 -20.18
N GLY A 40 26.65 -14.24 -20.16
CA GLY A 40 25.54 -14.86 -20.87
C GLY A 40 24.18 -14.45 -20.32
N ILE A 41 24.02 -14.39 -19.00
CA ILE A 41 22.81 -13.83 -18.35
C ILE A 41 22.66 -12.34 -18.68
N ASN A 42 23.75 -11.58 -18.59
CA ASN A 42 23.73 -10.13 -18.81
C ASN A 42 23.45 -9.72 -20.26
N ALA A 43 23.65 -10.62 -21.22
CA ALA A 43 23.32 -10.39 -22.64
C ALA A 43 21.83 -10.11 -22.89
N ILE A 44 20.93 -10.52 -21.98
CA ILE A 44 19.49 -10.21 -22.04
C ILE A 44 19.27 -8.70 -22.21
N PHE A 45 19.97 -7.91 -21.38
CA PHE A 45 19.89 -6.45 -21.34
C PHE A 45 20.50 -5.74 -22.55
N ASP A 46 21.25 -6.47 -23.40
CA ASP A 46 21.92 -5.93 -24.59
C ASP A 46 21.11 -6.17 -25.88
N THR A 47 19.91 -6.72 -25.76
CA THR A 47 18.99 -6.99 -26.88
C THR A 47 17.75 -6.09 -26.85
N SER A 48 17.07 -5.92 -27.98
CA SER A 48 15.85 -5.09 -28.07
C SER A 48 14.58 -5.79 -27.61
N SER A 49 14.59 -7.12 -27.64
CA SER A 49 13.48 -7.99 -27.25
C SER A 49 13.95 -9.45 -27.14
N TYR A 50 13.20 -10.29 -26.42
CA TYR A 50 13.39 -11.75 -26.35
C TYR A 50 12.09 -12.46 -25.96
N ASP A 51 11.97 -13.74 -26.31
CA ASP A 51 10.94 -14.63 -25.77
C ASP A 51 11.47 -15.33 -24.52
N VAL A 52 10.61 -15.51 -23.52
CA VAL A 52 10.89 -16.26 -22.29
C VAL A 52 9.86 -17.37 -22.12
N SER A 53 10.27 -18.52 -21.60
CA SER A 53 9.35 -19.57 -21.17
C SER A 53 9.96 -20.41 -20.06
N GLY A 54 9.14 -20.97 -19.20
CA GLY A 54 9.63 -21.88 -18.16
C GLY A 54 8.55 -22.78 -17.58
N GLN A 55 8.98 -23.71 -16.76
CA GLN A 55 8.15 -24.63 -15.99
C GLN A 55 8.74 -24.73 -14.58
N PHE A 56 7.88 -24.80 -13.56
CA PHE A 56 8.31 -25.15 -12.21
C PHE A 56 7.40 -26.20 -11.57
N SER A 57 8.00 -27.03 -10.73
CA SER A 57 7.33 -28.09 -9.98
C SER A 57 7.86 -28.14 -8.55
N ILE A 58 7.00 -28.57 -7.64
CA ILE A 58 7.34 -28.85 -6.25
C ILE A 58 7.25 -30.35 -6.06
N GLN A 59 8.35 -30.99 -5.65
CA GLN A 59 8.36 -32.39 -5.28
C GLN A 59 8.43 -32.50 -3.76
N SER A 60 7.46 -33.19 -3.17
CA SER A 60 7.32 -33.43 -1.74
C SER A 60 7.63 -34.89 -1.40
N GLN A 61 8.61 -35.12 -0.52
CA GLN A 61 8.89 -36.40 0.10
C GLN A 61 8.54 -36.33 1.59
N LEU A 62 7.32 -36.77 1.91
CA LEU A 62 6.84 -36.97 3.27
C LEU A 62 7.62 -38.08 3.97
N LYS A 63 7.84 -37.95 5.29
CA LYS A 63 8.34 -39.07 6.10
C LYS A 63 7.25 -40.14 6.18
N GLU A 64 7.55 -41.36 5.73
CA GLU A 64 6.69 -42.51 5.99
C GLU A 64 6.48 -42.69 7.50
N LYS A 65 5.26 -43.04 7.90
CA LYS A 65 4.96 -43.36 9.30
C LYS A 65 5.74 -44.61 9.71
N THR A 66 6.82 -44.43 10.47
CA THR A 66 7.31 -45.49 11.35
C THR A 66 6.18 -45.83 12.31
N THR A 67 5.51 -46.97 12.09
CA THR A 67 4.42 -47.47 12.92
C THR A 67 4.95 -47.97 14.25
N SER A 68 5.35 -47.04 15.11
CA SER A 68 5.53 -47.29 16.55
C SER A 68 4.15 -47.58 17.14
N LYS A 69 3.82 -48.87 17.26
CA LYS A 69 2.77 -49.30 18.19
C LYS A 69 3.27 -48.97 19.60
N ASP A 70 2.82 -47.86 20.16
CA ASP A 70 2.57 -47.73 21.60
C ASP A 70 1.84 -46.42 21.93
N SER A 71 1.15 -46.43 23.07
CA SER A 71 0.30 -45.34 23.60
C SER A 71 -1.02 -45.11 22.84
N ALA A 72 -2.07 -45.79 23.28
CA ALA A 72 -3.45 -45.36 23.01
C ALA A 72 -3.67 -43.97 23.65
N SER A 73 -3.73 -42.92 22.81
CA SER A 73 -3.93 -41.56 23.28
C SER A 73 -5.35 -41.38 23.82
N THR A 74 -5.43 -41.05 25.12
CA THR A 74 -6.64 -40.59 25.81
C THR A 74 -7.36 -39.54 24.98
N HIS A 75 -8.70 -39.58 24.91
CA HIS A 75 -9.49 -38.52 24.30
C HIS A 75 -9.23 -37.17 25.00
N GLN A 76 -8.36 -36.34 24.42
CA GLN A 76 -8.29 -34.92 24.75
C GLN A 76 -9.55 -34.25 24.19
N GLN A 77 -10.25 -33.49 25.04
CA GLN A 77 -11.39 -32.68 24.61
C GLN A 77 -10.95 -31.60 23.60
N PRO A 78 -11.86 -31.12 22.73
CA PRO A 78 -11.55 -30.03 21.80
C PRO A 78 -11.10 -28.78 22.56
N SER A 79 -9.81 -28.44 22.42
CA SER A 79 -9.21 -27.27 23.07
C SER A 79 -9.58 -25.99 22.33
N GLY A 80 -10.68 -25.39 22.78
CA GLY A 80 -11.00 -23.99 22.49
C GLY A 80 -9.94 -23.03 23.03
N LEU A 81 -10.23 -21.73 22.89
CA LEU A 81 -9.38 -20.64 23.38
C LEU A 81 -8.94 -20.84 24.85
N ASP A 82 -7.67 -20.57 25.13
CA ASP A 82 -7.07 -20.75 26.45
C ASP A 82 -7.93 -20.11 27.56
N PRO A 83 -8.22 -20.81 28.68
CA PRO A 83 -9.09 -20.29 29.73
C PRO A 83 -8.61 -18.99 30.38
N GLU A 84 -7.30 -18.75 30.49
CA GLU A 84 -6.77 -17.50 31.07
C GLU A 84 -6.89 -16.35 30.07
N PHE A 85 -6.55 -16.58 28.80
CA PHE A 85 -6.76 -15.61 27.73
C PHE A 85 -8.24 -15.25 27.58
N LYS A 86 -9.13 -16.24 27.62
CA LYS A 86 -10.58 -16.05 27.58
C LYS A 86 -11.06 -15.15 28.73
N LYS A 87 -10.49 -15.31 29.94
CA LYS A 87 -10.76 -14.45 31.09
C LYS A 87 -10.18 -13.04 30.93
N GLN A 88 -9.00 -12.89 30.32
CA GLN A 88 -8.40 -11.58 30.00
C GLN A 88 -9.25 -10.82 28.97
N LEU A 89 -9.68 -11.49 27.89
CA LEU A 89 -10.58 -10.94 26.88
C LEU A 89 -11.95 -10.54 27.46
N ASP A 90 -12.50 -11.34 28.38
CA ASP A 90 -13.73 -10.99 29.10
C ASP A 90 -13.59 -9.76 29.98
N LEU A 91 -12.44 -9.61 30.65
CA LEU A 91 -12.11 -8.41 31.41
C LEU A 91 -11.95 -7.20 30.49
N ALA A 92 -11.35 -7.35 29.31
CA ALA A 92 -11.21 -6.28 28.32
C ALA A 92 -12.57 -5.84 27.73
N ILE A 93 -13.41 -6.79 27.31
CA ILE A 93 -14.79 -6.55 26.82
C ILE A 93 -15.60 -5.78 27.88
N LYS A 94 -15.55 -6.23 29.14
CA LYS A 94 -16.23 -5.57 30.26
C LYS A 94 -15.64 -4.20 30.55
N ALA A 95 -14.31 -4.07 30.57
CA ALA A 95 -13.61 -2.82 30.85
C ALA A 95 -13.96 -1.74 29.82
N GLN A 96 -14.04 -2.08 28.54
CA GLN A 96 -14.39 -1.16 27.46
C GLN A 96 -15.92 -1.00 27.25
N ASN A 97 -16.75 -1.46 28.19
CA ASN A 97 -18.21 -1.33 28.15
C ASN A 97 -18.86 -1.88 26.86
N ILE A 98 -18.30 -2.96 26.31
CA ILE A 98 -18.73 -3.55 25.04
C ILE A 98 -19.87 -4.54 25.33
N GLN A 99 -21.00 -4.37 24.64
CA GLN A 99 -22.17 -5.22 24.79
C GLN A 99 -22.17 -6.29 23.70
N LEU A 100 -21.67 -7.48 24.03
CA LEU A 100 -21.77 -8.68 23.19
C LEU A 100 -22.74 -9.67 23.82
N ASN A 101 -23.65 -10.23 23.03
CA ASN A 101 -24.47 -11.34 23.46
C ASN A 101 -23.66 -12.66 23.50
N ALA A 102 -24.20 -13.72 24.10
CA ALA A 102 -23.48 -14.98 24.26
C ALA A 102 -23.05 -15.63 22.92
N GLN A 103 -23.83 -15.44 21.85
CA GLN A 103 -23.51 -15.95 20.52
C GLN A 103 -22.34 -15.17 19.89
N GLN A 104 -22.44 -13.84 19.83
CA GLN A 104 -21.37 -12.95 19.31
C GLN A 104 -20.06 -13.17 20.05
N LYS A 105 -20.14 -13.33 21.38
CA LYS A 105 -18.99 -13.59 22.24
C LYS A 105 -18.34 -14.95 21.95
N ASN A 106 -19.14 -16.01 21.75
CA ASN A 106 -18.62 -17.32 21.34
C ASN A 106 -18.02 -17.30 19.93
N GLN A 107 -18.63 -16.58 18.98
CA GLN A 107 -18.09 -16.44 17.63
C GLN A 107 -16.77 -15.66 17.59
N LEU A 108 -16.65 -14.59 18.39
CA LEU A 108 -15.40 -13.85 18.55
C LEU A 108 -14.27 -14.76 19.07
N TYR A 109 -14.56 -15.65 20.03
CA TYR A 109 -13.59 -16.66 20.45
C TYR A 109 -13.23 -17.62 19.31
N GLU A 110 -14.20 -18.11 18.55
CA GLU A 110 -13.93 -19.05 17.46
C GLU A 110 -13.06 -18.42 16.36
N ALA A 111 -13.30 -17.14 16.04
CA ALA A 111 -12.47 -16.37 15.10
C ALA A 111 -11.02 -16.22 15.61
N ILE A 112 -10.83 -15.76 16.84
CA ILE A 112 -9.49 -15.60 17.45
C ILE A 112 -8.75 -16.94 17.54
N ALA A 113 -9.44 -18.02 17.92
CA ALA A 113 -8.83 -19.34 18.03
C ALA A 113 -8.37 -19.92 16.68
N LYS A 114 -9.08 -19.61 15.58
CA LYS A 114 -8.65 -19.97 14.22
C LYS A 114 -7.46 -19.15 13.77
N GLU A 115 -7.44 -17.86 14.10
CA GLU A 115 -6.37 -16.96 13.67
C GLU A 115 -5.05 -17.18 14.43
N GLN A 116 -5.11 -17.68 15.67
CA GLN A 116 -3.94 -18.11 16.45
C GLN A 116 -3.31 -19.43 15.96
N ASP A 117 -3.96 -20.16 15.04
CA ASP A 117 -3.45 -21.41 14.43
C ASP A 117 -3.67 -21.42 12.90
N PRO A 118 -3.12 -20.43 12.16
CA PRO A 118 -3.45 -20.22 10.74
C PRO A 118 -2.90 -21.34 9.83
N TYR A 119 -1.95 -22.14 10.35
CA TYR A 119 -1.38 -23.29 9.66
C TYR A 119 -1.93 -24.63 10.17
N GLY A 120 -2.87 -24.64 11.13
CA GLY A 120 -3.54 -25.86 11.62
C GLY A 120 -4.24 -26.67 10.52
N PHE A 121 -4.55 -26.06 9.37
CA PHE A 121 -5.04 -26.77 8.19
C PHE A 121 -3.95 -27.61 7.49
N LEU A 122 -2.68 -27.16 7.51
CA LEU A 122 -1.53 -27.80 6.86
C LEU A 122 -0.73 -28.72 7.79
N THR A 123 -0.81 -28.53 9.11
CA THR A 123 -0.09 -29.35 10.11
C THR A 123 -0.95 -30.50 10.69
N GLY A 124 -2.21 -30.63 10.27
CA GLY A 124 -3.15 -31.61 10.81
C GLY A 124 -3.65 -31.22 12.21
N GLY A 125 -4.16 -30.00 12.35
CA GLY A 125 -4.50 -29.37 13.62
C GLY A 125 -5.72 -29.99 14.34
N ARG A 126 -5.49 -30.29 15.62
CA ARG A 126 -6.40 -30.51 16.77
C ARG A 126 -7.53 -31.53 16.67
N ASP A 127 -8.03 -31.87 15.49
CA ASP A 127 -8.90 -33.02 15.26
C ASP A 127 -8.10 -34.12 14.56
N GLY A 128 -8.08 -35.33 15.11
CA GLY A 128 -7.36 -36.49 14.52
C GLY A 128 -7.83 -36.92 13.12
N ILE A 129 -8.85 -36.26 12.58
CA ILE A 129 -9.38 -36.43 11.22
C ILE A 129 -8.58 -35.58 10.20
N LYS A 130 -7.90 -34.49 10.62
CA LYS A 130 -7.31 -33.50 9.71
C LYS A 130 -5.88 -33.79 9.25
N GLN A 131 -5.12 -34.69 9.89
CA GLN A 131 -3.79 -35.08 9.39
C GLN A 131 -3.85 -35.65 7.95
N GLY A 132 -4.88 -36.41 7.60
CA GLY A 132 -5.06 -36.92 6.24
C GLY A 132 -5.32 -35.83 5.18
N VAL A 133 -5.73 -34.63 5.59
CA VAL A 133 -5.95 -33.48 4.69
C VAL A 133 -4.62 -32.82 4.34
N ALA A 134 -3.71 -32.69 5.31
CA ALA A 134 -2.33 -32.23 5.07
C ALA A 134 -1.59 -33.15 4.10
N ASP A 135 -1.60 -34.47 4.35
CA ASP A 135 -1.02 -35.47 3.46
C ASP A 135 -1.65 -35.40 2.05
N SER A 136 -2.97 -35.16 1.94
CA SER A 136 -3.66 -35.02 0.66
C SER A 136 -3.28 -33.75 -0.11
N LEU A 137 -3.12 -32.62 0.58
CA LEU A 137 -2.73 -31.34 -0.02
C LEU A 137 -1.28 -31.36 -0.51
N LEU A 138 -0.38 -31.97 0.26
CA LEU A 138 1.03 -32.13 -0.13
C LEU A 138 1.19 -33.11 -1.31
N ASN A 139 0.30 -34.11 -1.42
CA ASN A 139 0.21 -34.93 -2.62
C ASN A 139 -0.28 -34.13 -3.85
N ILE A 140 -1.26 -33.24 -3.71
CA ILE A 140 -1.75 -32.39 -4.82
C ILE A 140 -0.62 -31.54 -5.42
N LEU A 141 0.34 -31.06 -4.62
CA LEU A 141 1.50 -30.30 -5.12
C LEU A 141 2.36 -31.09 -6.11
N ASN A 142 2.48 -32.41 -5.94
CA ASN A 142 3.27 -33.27 -6.82
C ASN A 142 2.63 -33.45 -8.22
N ASP A 143 1.30 -33.36 -8.32
CA ASP A 143 0.55 -33.49 -9.58
C ASP A 143 0.30 -32.16 -10.31
N LEU A 144 0.78 -31.06 -9.71
CA LEU A 144 0.48 -29.70 -10.13
C LEU A 144 1.72 -29.09 -10.82
N GLN A 145 1.55 -28.76 -12.10
CA GLN A 145 2.58 -28.19 -12.95
C GLN A 145 2.24 -26.74 -13.27
N PHE A 146 3.14 -25.83 -12.92
CA PHE A 146 3.08 -24.45 -13.37
C PHE A 146 4.05 -24.28 -14.55
N SER A 147 3.60 -23.63 -15.60
CA SER A 147 4.46 -23.20 -16.71
C SER A 147 4.11 -21.78 -17.12
N TYR A 148 5.02 -21.13 -17.82
CA TYR A 148 4.79 -19.79 -18.33
C TYR A 148 5.49 -19.58 -19.67
N ASP A 149 4.95 -18.68 -20.48
CA ASP A 149 5.51 -18.26 -21.75
C ASP A 149 5.22 -16.78 -21.99
N GLY A 150 6.10 -16.08 -22.67
CA GLY A 150 6.00 -14.63 -22.80
C GLY A 150 7.06 -14.02 -23.72
N SER A 151 6.96 -12.72 -23.89
CA SER A 151 7.88 -11.91 -24.70
C SER A 151 8.10 -10.56 -24.05
N VAL A 152 9.33 -10.07 -24.13
CA VAL A 152 9.77 -8.79 -23.60
C VAL A 152 10.16 -7.89 -24.78
N HIS A 153 9.59 -6.70 -24.86
CA HIS A 153 9.81 -5.72 -25.93
C HIS A 153 10.26 -4.39 -25.34
N TYR A 154 11.55 -4.29 -25.04
CA TYR A 154 12.12 -3.12 -24.38
C TYR A 154 11.86 -1.80 -25.09
N ARG A 155 12.04 -1.76 -26.42
CA ARG A 155 11.79 -0.53 -27.23
C ARG A 155 10.32 -0.14 -27.27
N GLN A 156 9.42 -1.11 -27.15
CA GLN A 156 7.99 -0.85 -27.08
C GLN A 156 7.54 -0.57 -25.64
N LYS A 157 8.42 -0.70 -24.63
CA LYS A 157 8.12 -0.69 -23.20
C LYS A 157 6.97 -1.62 -22.79
N MET A 158 6.90 -2.80 -23.41
CA MET A 158 5.83 -3.78 -23.20
C MET A 158 6.37 -5.18 -22.93
N ALA A 159 5.61 -5.99 -22.21
CA ALA A 159 5.78 -7.45 -22.20
C ALA A 159 4.45 -8.16 -22.04
N ASN A 160 4.41 -9.42 -22.48
CA ASN A 160 3.37 -10.36 -22.08
C ASN A 160 3.95 -11.54 -21.30
N LEU A 161 3.14 -12.09 -20.41
CA LEU A 161 3.42 -13.25 -19.60
C LEU A 161 2.13 -14.07 -19.44
N ASN A 162 2.09 -15.22 -20.09
CA ASN A 162 1.04 -16.21 -19.93
C ASN A 162 1.42 -17.14 -18.79
N LEU A 163 0.61 -17.20 -17.73
CA LEU A 163 0.79 -18.17 -16.65
C LEU A 163 -0.15 -19.36 -16.88
N ASN A 164 0.40 -20.55 -17.05
CA ASN A 164 -0.31 -21.78 -17.34
C ASN A 164 -0.28 -22.70 -16.11
N LEU A 165 -1.45 -23.01 -15.56
CA LEU A 165 -1.65 -23.99 -14.49
C LEU A 165 -2.19 -25.28 -15.10
N LYS A 166 -1.53 -26.41 -14.82
CA LYS A 166 -1.99 -27.74 -15.22
C LYS A 166 -1.98 -28.68 -14.02
N TYR A 167 -3.14 -29.30 -13.75
CA TYR A 167 -3.28 -30.37 -12.77
C TYR A 167 -3.77 -31.63 -13.49
N GLN A 168 -3.05 -32.75 -13.33
CA GLN A 168 -3.32 -33.97 -14.10
C GLN A 168 -3.32 -35.22 -13.21
N LYS A 169 -4.49 -35.86 -13.12
CA LYS A 169 -4.70 -37.21 -12.58
C LYS A 169 -5.23 -38.14 -13.69
N PRO A 170 -5.17 -39.47 -13.53
CA PRO A 170 -5.65 -40.42 -14.55
C PRO A 170 -7.11 -40.22 -15.01
N THR A 171 -7.96 -39.61 -14.17
CA THR A 171 -9.39 -39.37 -14.43
C THR A 171 -9.77 -37.89 -14.54
N LEU A 172 -8.82 -36.95 -14.38
CA LEU A 172 -9.10 -35.52 -14.34
C LEU A 172 -7.91 -34.72 -14.87
N SER A 173 -8.14 -33.88 -15.88
CA SER A 173 -7.18 -32.88 -16.33
C SER A 173 -7.81 -31.50 -16.27
N ILE A 174 -7.22 -30.62 -15.47
CA ILE A 174 -7.58 -29.20 -15.40
C ILE A 174 -6.40 -28.43 -16.00
N GLN A 175 -6.70 -27.55 -16.97
CA GLN A 175 -5.74 -26.61 -17.54
C GLN A 175 -6.37 -25.22 -17.54
N ALA A 176 -5.66 -24.24 -16.98
CA ALA A 176 -6.07 -22.84 -16.94
C ALA A 176 -4.90 -21.95 -17.36
N GLN A 177 -5.19 -20.85 -18.06
CA GLN A 177 -4.20 -19.90 -18.56
C GLN A 177 -4.59 -18.49 -18.17
N LEU A 178 -3.69 -17.76 -17.51
CA LEU A 178 -3.83 -16.36 -17.14
C LEU A 178 -2.86 -15.54 -18.01
N PRO A 179 -3.32 -14.95 -19.13
CA PRO A 179 -2.51 -13.99 -19.86
C PRO A 179 -2.41 -12.68 -19.07
N LEU A 180 -1.21 -12.13 -19.01
CA LEU A 180 -0.87 -10.82 -18.47
C LEU A 180 -0.11 -10.04 -19.55
N ILE A 181 -0.40 -8.75 -19.71
CA ILE A 181 0.35 -7.84 -20.59
C ILE A 181 0.58 -6.54 -19.84
N VAL A 182 1.82 -6.09 -19.73
CA VAL A 182 2.19 -4.78 -19.17
C VAL A 182 2.51 -3.84 -20.33
N ASP A 183 1.86 -2.68 -20.36
CA ASP A 183 2.24 -1.55 -21.22
C ASP A 183 2.63 -0.34 -20.36
N LEU A 184 3.89 0.06 -20.43
CA LEU A 184 4.43 1.20 -19.67
C LEU A 184 4.40 2.53 -20.47
N ASN A 185 3.80 2.56 -21.66
CA ASN A 185 3.47 3.81 -22.33
C ASN A 185 2.07 4.28 -21.90
N ASP A 186 1.12 3.34 -21.87
CA ASP A 186 -0.27 3.59 -21.47
C ASP A 186 -0.51 3.39 -19.96
N PHE A 187 0.53 2.97 -19.21
CA PHE A 187 0.49 2.68 -17.77
C PHE A 187 -0.62 1.70 -17.37
N LYS A 188 -0.75 0.60 -18.15
CA LYS A 188 -1.83 -0.37 -17.99
C LYS A 188 -1.33 -1.81 -17.88
N LEU A 189 -1.93 -2.55 -16.94
CA LEU A 189 -1.79 -3.99 -16.80
C LEU A 189 -3.05 -4.64 -17.33
N TYR A 190 -2.93 -5.35 -18.45
CA TYR A 190 -4.02 -6.06 -19.10
C TYR A 190 -4.01 -7.54 -18.70
N THR A 191 -5.18 -8.13 -18.49
CA THR A 191 -5.31 -9.56 -18.21
C THR A 191 -6.68 -10.12 -18.62
N ASN A 192 -6.76 -11.42 -18.90
CA ASN A 192 -8.06 -12.12 -18.94
C ASN A 192 -8.08 -13.20 -17.84
N TYR A 193 -8.77 -12.91 -16.74
CA TYR A 193 -8.90 -13.78 -15.58
C TYR A 193 -10.12 -14.73 -15.63
N PHE A 194 -10.89 -14.74 -16.74
CA PHE A 194 -12.10 -15.54 -16.88
C PHE A 194 -11.87 -17.04 -16.59
N ALA A 195 -10.73 -17.59 -17.02
CA ALA A 195 -10.39 -19.01 -16.83
C ALA A 195 -10.30 -19.44 -15.35
N PHE A 196 -10.10 -18.50 -14.42
CA PHE A 196 -10.00 -18.77 -12.98
C PHE A 196 -11.25 -18.33 -12.23
N MET A 197 -11.90 -17.26 -12.69
CA MET A 197 -12.99 -16.58 -11.98
C MET A 197 -14.16 -16.28 -12.94
N PRO A 198 -14.76 -17.31 -13.57
CA PRO A 198 -15.71 -17.12 -14.68
C PRO A 198 -17.02 -16.43 -14.27
N PHE A 199 -17.33 -16.45 -12.98
CA PHE A 199 -18.50 -15.82 -12.36
C PHE A 199 -18.32 -14.32 -12.08
N MET A 200 -17.09 -13.80 -12.17
CA MET A 200 -16.75 -12.38 -11.93
C MET A 200 -16.73 -11.54 -13.21
N VAL A 201 -17.09 -12.15 -14.35
CA VAL A 201 -17.08 -11.55 -15.68
C VAL A 201 -18.46 -11.70 -16.31
N ASN A 202 -18.98 -10.64 -16.95
CA ASN A 202 -20.18 -10.72 -17.76
C ASN A 202 -19.99 -11.71 -18.91
N ARG A 203 -21.03 -12.47 -19.27
CA ARG A 203 -21.04 -13.42 -20.38
C ARG A 203 -20.52 -12.82 -21.69
N ASP A 204 -20.84 -11.56 -21.95
CA ASP A 204 -20.47 -10.87 -23.19
C ASP A 204 -19.04 -10.29 -23.18
N SER A 205 -18.33 -10.37 -22.03
CA SER A 205 -16.95 -9.89 -21.85
C SER A 205 -15.95 -11.01 -21.55
N GLN A 206 -16.34 -12.29 -21.60
CA GLN A 206 -15.47 -13.44 -21.25
C GLN A 206 -14.22 -13.57 -22.14
N ALA A 207 -14.28 -13.07 -23.38
CA ALA A 207 -13.15 -13.04 -24.31
C ALA A 207 -12.34 -11.73 -24.27
N SER A 208 -12.81 -10.70 -23.56
CA SER A 208 -12.15 -9.40 -23.45
C SER A 208 -11.03 -9.42 -22.41
N TYR A 209 -9.98 -8.63 -22.64
CA TYR A 209 -9.01 -8.32 -21.58
C TYR A 209 -9.59 -7.24 -20.67
N ALA A 210 -9.45 -7.43 -19.36
CA ALA A 210 -9.53 -6.36 -18.39
C ALA A 210 -8.24 -5.54 -18.41
N TYR A 211 -8.30 -4.25 -18.06
CA TYR A 211 -7.11 -3.48 -17.69
C TYR A 211 -7.22 -2.89 -16.27
N ILE A 212 -6.07 -2.77 -15.62
CA ILE A 212 -5.84 -1.97 -14.42
C ILE A 212 -4.98 -0.78 -14.84
N ASP A 213 -5.47 0.43 -14.59
CA ASP A 213 -4.74 1.67 -14.84
C ASP A 213 -3.86 2.00 -13.63
N PHE A 214 -2.58 2.25 -13.88
CA PHE A 214 -1.58 2.65 -12.88
C PHE A 214 -0.87 3.96 -13.25
N SER A 215 -1.46 4.78 -14.12
CA SER A 215 -0.97 6.10 -14.52
C SER A 215 -0.72 7.05 -13.34
N LYS A 216 -1.40 6.86 -12.20
CA LYS A 216 -1.11 7.57 -10.95
C LYS A 216 0.32 7.40 -10.40
N TYR A 217 1.06 6.38 -10.86
CA TYR A 217 2.48 6.17 -10.55
C TYR A 217 3.41 6.54 -11.72
N LYS A 218 2.90 7.24 -12.74
CA LYS A 218 3.64 7.63 -13.95
C LYS A 218 4.94 8.34 -13.63
N ASP A 219 4.91 9.29 -12.70
CA ASP A 219 6.07 10.12 -12.38
C ASP A 219 7.13 9.32 -11.61
N ASP A 220 6.73 8.45 -10.69
CA ASP A 220 7.65 7.53 -9.99
C ASP A 220 8.33 6.58 -10.98
N ILE A 221 7.58 6.05 -11.95
CA ILE A 221 8.10 5.14 -12.99
C ILE A 221 9.04 5.88 -13.95
N ASN A 222 8.70 7.10 -14.35
CA ASN A 222 9.51 7.91 -15.27
C ASN A 222 10.80 8.47 -14.62
N GLN A 223 10.84 8.63 -13.30
CA GLN A 223 12.05 9.02 -12.56
C GLN A 223 13.14 7.92 -12.57
N ILE A 224 12.78 6.66 -12.84
CA ILE A 224 13.74 5.54 -12.81
C ILE A 224 14.74 5.65 -13.96
N ASN A 225 16.02 5.82 -13.63
CA ASN A 225 17.11 5.74 -14.58
C ASN A 225 17.38 4.28 -14.96
N ILE A 226 16.69 3.80 -16.00
CA ILE A 226 16.71 2.41 -16.46
C ILE A 226 18.13 1.95 -16.89
N LYS A 227 18.98 2.87 -17.40
CA LYS A 227 20.38 2.56 -17.72
C LYS A 227 21.17 2.22 -16.44
N ASN A 228 21.00 3.01 -15.39
CA ASN A 228 21.66 2.77 -14.10
C ASN A 228 21.08 1.53 -13.38
N LEU A 229 19.78 1.24 -13.55
CA LEU A 229 19.14 0.00 -13.11
C LEU A 229 19.77 -1.22 -13.80
N ALA A 230 19.93 -1.21 -15.12
CA ALA A 230 20.55 -2.32 -15.84
C ALA A 230 22.02 -2.52 -15.46
N LEU A 231 22.79 -1.44 -15.27
CA LEU A 231 24.16 -1.54 -14.76
C LEU A 231 24.19 -2.21 -13.38
N TYR A 232 23.27 -1.85 -12.48
CA TYR A 232 23.12 -2.49 -11.17
C TYR A 232 22.77 -3.97 -11.27
N LEU A 233 21.74 -4.33 -12.05
CA LEU A 233 21.34 -5.72 -12.27
C LEU A 233 22.45 -6.57 -12.90
N LYS A 234 23.25 -6.01 -13.82
CA LYS A 234 24.42 -6.68 -14.39
C LYS A 234 25.48 -7.01 -13.33
N GLN A 235 25.69 -6.14 -12.33
CA GLN A 235 26.59 -6.44 -11.21
C GLN A 235 25.99 -7.48 -10.26
N LEU A 236 24.68 -7.40 -9.97
CA LEU A 236 23.99 -8.35 -9.11
C LEU A 236 24.02 -9.78 -9.68
N ASN A 237 23.80 -9.94 -10.98
CA ASN A 237 23.91 -11.23 -11.69
C ASN A 237 25.34 -11.79 -11.68
N ALA A 238 26.37 -10.92 -11.65
CA ALA A 238 27.76 -11.33 -11.58
C ALA A 238 28.18 -11.83 -10.19
N LEU A 239 27.45 -11.42 -9.14
CA LEU A 239 27.85 -11.55 -7.75
C LEU A 239 28.10 -13.00 -7.28
N PRO A 240 27.19 -13.99 -7.52
CA PRO A 240 27.40 -15.36 -7.05
C PRO A 240 28.65 -15.99 -7.66
N TYR A 241 28.94 -15.68 -8.92
CA TYR A 241 30.11 -16.18 -9.64
C TYR A 241 31.40 -15.48 -9.20
N ALA A 242 31.37 -14.16 -9.03
CA ALA A 242 32.55 -13.39 -8.59
C ALA A 242 33.01 -13.78 -7.19
N LEU A 243 32.07 -14.11 -6.28
CA LEU A 243 32.32 -14.55 -4.91
C LEU A 243 32.46 -16.08 -4.76
N SER A 244 32.34 -16.83 -5.85
CA SER A 244 32.44 -18.30 -5.81
C SER A 244 33.87 -18.78 -5.48
N THR A 245 33.95 -19.87 -4.72
CA THR A 245 35.18 -20.64 -4.56
C THR A 245 35.39 -21.58 -5.76
N PRO A 246 36.62 -22.07 -6.05
CA PRO A 246 36.92 -22.83 -7.27
C PRO A 246 36.06 -24.08 -7.52
N ASN A 247 35.49 -24.68 -6.48
CA ASN A 247 34.68 -25.90 -6.57
C ASN A 247 33.18 -25.61 -6.77
N GLN A 248 32.74 -24.36 -6.64
CA GLN A 248 31.33 -23.98 -6.72
C GLN A 248 30.86 -23.67 -8.15
N VAL A 249 31.78 -23.48 -9.10
CA VAL A 249 31.46 -23.24 -10.51
C VAL A 249 32.14 -24.29 -11.38
N THR A 250 31.34 -25.07 -12.10
CA THR A 250 31.81 -26.19 -12.93
C THR A 250 31.21 -26.13 -14.34
N GLY A 251 31.94 -26.61 -15.34
CA GLY A 251 31.39 -26.85 -16.67
C GLY A 251 30.75 -28.24 -16.70
N LEU A 252 29.58 -28.36 -17.34
CA LEU A 252 28.90 -29.64 -17.55
C LEU A 252 28.99 -30.07 -19.02
N ASP A 253 29.13 -31.37 -19.24
CA ASP A 253 28.97 -31.96 -20.56
C ASP A 253 27.52 -31.85 -21.04
N LEU A 254 27.34 -31.43 -22.29
CA LEU A 254 26.03 -31.32 -22.92
C LEU A 254 25.54 -32.68 -23.41
N THR A 255 24.30 -33.02 -23.04
CA THR A 255 23.55 -34.16 -23.59
C THR A 255 23.27 -33.98 -25.09
N ALA A 256 22.88 -35.08 -25.76
CA ALA A 256 22.48 -35.02 -27.17
C ALA A 256 21.27 -34.10 -27.41
N GLN A 257 20.31 -34.09 -26.46
CA GLN A 257 19.11 -33.25 -26.52
C GLN A 257 19.47 -31.76 -26.38
N GLU A 258 20.31 -31.39 -25.41
CA GLU A 258 20.74 -29.99 -25.24
C GLU A 258 21.49 -29.46 -26.47
N LYS A 259 22.34 -30.29 -27.10
CA LYS A 259 23.01 -29.95 -28.37
C LYS A 259 22.01 -29.76 -29.51
N GLN A 260 20.98 -30.60 -29.60
CA GLN A 260 19.89 -30.45 -30.60
C GLN A 260 19.04 -29.21 -30.34
N GLN A 261 18.88 -28.80 -29.08
CA GLN A 261 18.21 -27.55 -28.70
C GLN A 261 19.07 -26.30 -28.97
N GLY A 262 20.36 -26.45 -29.32
CA GLY A 262 21.24 -25.35 -29.72
C GLY A 262 22.24 -24.88 -28.65
N LEU A 263 22.27 -25.52 -27.48
CA LEU A 263 23.22 -25.18 -26.42
C LEU A 263 24.66 -25.48 -26.89
N SER A 264 25.57 -24.55 -26.60
CA SER A 264 27.01 -24.64 -26.88
C SER A 264 27.83 -24.98 -25.64
N SER A 265 27.36 -24.58 -24.46
CA SER A 265 27.95 -24.93 -23.16
C SER A 265 26.91 -24.87 -22.04
N LYS A 266 27.18 -25.59 -20.95
CA LYS A 266 26.39 -25.54 -19.71
C LYS A 266 27.32 -25.34 -18.53
N ILE A 267 26.99 -24.39 -17.66
CA ILE A 267 27.81 -23.98 -16.51
C ILE A 267 26.95 -24.09 -15.26
N ARG A 268 27.40 -24.89 -14.29
CA ARG A 268 26.71 -25.12 -13.03
C ARG A 268 27.34 -24.30 -11.92
N TYR A 269 26.50 -23.56 -11.19
CA TYR A 269 26.80 -23.04 -9.85
C TYR A 269 26.20 -23.97 -8.78
N GLN A 270 26.98 -24.25 -7.72
CA GLN A 270 26.54 -24.97 -6.53
C GLN A 270 26.87 -24.18 -5.26
N GLY A 271 25.91 -24.05 -4.36
CA GLY A 271 26.09 -23.38 -3.07
C GLY A 271 24.92 -23.63 -2.13
N THR A 272 24.71 -22.71 -1.20
CA THR A 272 23.51 -22.70 -0.34
C THR A 272 22.71 -21.43 -0.55
N LEU A 273 21.40 -21.50 -0.35
CA LEU A 273 20.49 -20.39 -0.55
C LEU A 273 20.80 -19.23 0.41
N GLU A 274 21.17 -19.53 1.65
CA GLU A 274 21.48 -18.58 2.71
C GLU A 274 22.72 -17.75 2.36
N ASN A 275 23.76 -18.39 1.83
CA ASN A 275 24.98 -17.70 1.40
C ASN A 275 24.70 -16.77 0.20
N ILE A 276 23.91 -17.19 -0.78
CA ILE A 276 23.57 -16.34 -1.94
C ILE A 276 22.68 -15.17 -1.49
N ALA A 277 21.68 -15.43 -0.66
CA ALA A 277 20.80 -14.41 -0.10
C ALA A 277 21.60 -13.38 0.70
N LEU A 278 22.58 -13.82 1.51
CA LEU A 278 23.46 -12.92 2.26
C LEU A 278 24.34 -12.07 1.32
N GLN A 279 24.95 -12.68 0.31
CA GLN A 279 25.76 -11.97 -0.70
C GLN A 279 24.94 -10.86 -1.37
N MET A 280 23.78 -11.21 -1.94
CA MET A 280 22.89 -10.26 -2.61
C MET A 280 22.40 -9.15 -1.67
N SER A 281 22.00 -9.51 -0.44
CA SER A 281 21.47 -8.55 0.54
C SER A 281 22.53 -7.56 1.04
N LEU A 282 23.77 -8.00 1.25
CA LEU A 282 24.87 -7.09 1.62
C LEU A 282 25.32 -6.22 0.43
N PHE A 283 25.25 -6.75 -0.80
CA PHE A 283 25.50 -5.96 -2.00
C PHE A 283 24.44 -4.86 -2.21
N GLU A 284 23.15 -5.18 -1.99
CA GLU A 284 22.04 -4.21 -1.99
C GLU A 284 22.20 -3.19 -0.85
N TRP A 285 22.57 -3.64 0.36
CA TRP A 285 22.82 -2.76 1.50
C TRP A 285 23.92 -1.73 1.23
N VAL A 286 25.07 -2.14 0.70
CA VAL A 286 26.16 -1.21 0.34
C VAL A 286 25.76 -0.27 -0.80
N ASN A 287 24.96 -0.74 -1.76
CA ASN A 287 24.50 0.05 -2.91
C ASN A 287 23.21 0.84 -2.66
N THR A 288 22.67 0.84 -1.44
CA THR A 288 21.39 1.52 -1.14
C THR A 288 21.39 3.02 -1.50
N PRO A 289 22.44 3.82 -1.22
CA PRO A 289 22.47 5.22 -1.64
C PRO A 289 22.57 5.38 -3.16
N TYR A 290 23.42 4.61 -3.85
CA TYR A 290 23.46 4.58 -5.32
C TYR A 290 22.08 4.25 -5.92
N TYR A 291 21.36 3.27 -5.35
CA TYR A 291 20.04 2.90 -5.86
C TYR A 291 19.01 4.03 -5.69
N ASN A 292 18.96 4.68 -4.52
CA ASN A 292 18.00 5.77 -4.30
C ASN A 292 18.38 7.04 -5.10
N ALA A 293 19.66 7.44 -5.09
CA ALA A 293 20.14 8.65 -5.77
C ALA A 293 20.20 8.49 -7.30
N GLN A 294 20.85 7.43 -7.79
CA GLN A 294 21.23 7.26 -9.19
C GLN A 294 20.30 6.35 -9.99
N VAL A 295 19.50 5.48 -9.34
CA VAL A 295 18.53 4.62 -10.02
C VAL A 295 17.10 5.16 -9.90
N LYS A 296 16.62 5.49 -8.69
CA LYS A 296 15.29 6.09 -8.51
C LYS A 296 15.24 7.60 -8.77
N GLY A 297 16.38 8.29 -8.78
CA GLY A 297 16.43 9.74 -9.00
C GLY A 297 16.04 10.61 -7.80
N GLN A 298 15.93 10.05 -6.58
CA GLN A 298 15.38 10.75 -5.42
C GLN A 298 16.22 11.97 -4.98
N ASN A 299 17.52 12.00 -5.30
CA ASN A 299 18.38 13.17 -5.05
C ASN A 299 18.09 14.39 -5.96
N LYS A 300 17.13 14.32 -6.90
CA LYS A 300 16.71 15.47 -7.72
C LYS A 300 15.60 16.32 -7.09
N ARG A 301 15.12 15.96 -5.90
CA ARG A 301 14.24 16.80 -5.06
C ARG A 301 14.88 17.02 -3.69
N SER A 302 16.05 17.66 -3.67
CA SER A 302 16.38 18.51 -2.52
C SER A 302 15.31 19.58 -2.42
N HIS A 303 14.81 19.84 -1.20
CA HIS A 303 13.56 20.58 -0.96
C HIS A 303 13.58 22.06 -1.39
N GLU A 304 14.71 22.57 -1.87
CA GLU A 304 14.92 23.98 -2.23
C GLU A 304 14.64 24.29 -3.72
N GLN A 305 14.68 23.30 -4.64
CA GLN A 305 14.39 23.54 -6.07
C GLN A 305 12.90 23.49 -6.43
N ALA A 306 12.02 23.19 -5.47
CA ALA A 306 10.57 23.26 -5.66
C ALA A 306 10.00 24.69 -5.53
N ILE A 307 10.84 25.69 -5.23
CA ILE A 307 10.45 27.09 -5.01
C ILE A 307 10.92 28.01 -6.16
N GLU A 308 11.84 27.56 -7.03
CA GLU A 308 12.44 28.37 -8.12
C GLU A 308 11.99 27.98 -9.55
N GLN A 309 11.02 27.09 -9.73
CA GLN A 309 10.51 26.69 -11.06
C GLN A 309 9.09 27.18 -11.39
N ASP A 310 8.48 28.00 -10.54
CA ASP A 310 7.18 28.63 -10.82
C ASP A 310 7.32 29.96 -11.60
N GLU A 311 8.54 30.52 -11.68
CA GLU A 311 8.83 31.69 -12.52
C GLU A 311 9.53 31.31 -13.84
N GLY A 312 8.75 30.77 -14.78
CA GLY A 312 9.02 30.96 -16.22
C GLY A 312 9.19 29.71 -17.10
N ALA A 313 8.08 29.21 -17.64
CA ALA A 313 8.04 28.52 -18.93
C ALA A 313 6.70 28.80 -19.66
N PRO A 314 6.67 28.92 -21.00
CA PRO A 314 5.57 29.56 -21.71
C PRO A 314 4.39 28.64 -22.04
N VAL A 315 3.20 29.26 -22.16
CA VAL A 315 1.95 28.66 -22.63
C VAL A 315 2.13 27.97 -23.99
N ALA A 316 1.75 26.69 -24.06
CA ALA A 316 1.60 25.95 -25.31
C ALA A 316 0.10 25.70 -25.57
N THR A 317 -0.36 26.10 -26.76
CA THR A 317 -1.78 26.23 -27.11
C THR A 317 -2.53 24.91 -27.29
N THR A 318 -3.81 24.96 -26.94
CA THR A 318 -4.91 24.02 -27.24
C THR A 318 -4.88 23.48 -28.67
N ASP A 319 -5.07 22.16 -28.85
CA ASP A 319 -6.08 21.67 -29.81
C ASP A 319 -6.44 20.16 -29.67
N SER A 320 -7.67 19.82 -30.07
CA SER A 320 -8.20 18.47 -30.39
C SER A 320 -8.48 17.44 -29.27
N ILE A 321 -9.58 17.63 -28.53
CA ILE A 321 -10.40 16.50 -28.02
C ILE A 321 -11.71 16.42 -28.82
N LYS A 322 -12.00 15.27 -29.44
CA LYS A 322 -13.35 14.93 -29.94
C LYS A 322 -13.75 13.48 -29.66
N ALA A 323 -14.62 13.34 -28.66
CA ALA A 323 -15.76 12.42 -28.54
C ALA A 323 -15.63 10.93 -28.93
N THR A 324 -15.92 10.05 -27.96
CA THR A 324 -17.00 9.04 -28.13
C THR A 324 -17.63 8.65 -26.78
N LYS A 325 -18.96 8.52 -26.73
CA LYS A 325 -19.76 8.10 -25.56
C LYS A 325 -20.07 6.59 -25.57
N ALA A 326 -20.27 6.00 -24.38
CA ALA A 326 -21.25 4.94 -24.07
C ALA A 326 -21.35 4.75 -22.53
N GLU A 327 -22.19 5.47 -21.79
CA GLU A 327 -23.58 5.05 -21.48
C GLU A 327 -23.71 3.55 -21.10
N ASP A 328 -23.41 3.20 -19.84
CA ASP A 328 -24.47 2.87 -18.86
C ASP A 328 -23.89 2.71 -17.43
N ALA A 329 -24.10 3.72 -16.58
CA ALA A 329 -23.75 3.74 -15.16
C ALA A 329 -24.77 4.65 -14.45
N THR A 330 -25.97 4.13 -14.27
CA THR A 330 -27.20 4.92 -14.49
C THR A 330 -27.68 5.81 -13.35
N ALA A 331 -27.02 5.82 -12.19
CA ALA A 331 -27.40 6.65 -11.03
C ALA A 331 -26.27 7.60 -10.59
N GLU A 332 -25.10 7.08 -10.23
CA GLU A 332 -23.95 7.92 -9.86
C GLU A 332 -23.42 8.68 -11.07
N ASN A 333 -23.22 8.02 -12.21
CA ASN A 333 -22.73 8.69 -13.42
C ASN A 333 -23.81 9.56 -14.10
N SER A 334 -25.10 9.38 -13.79
CA SER A 334 -26.14 10.32 -14.24
C SER A 334 -26.17 11.57 -13.37
N LEU A 335 -25.91 11.46 -12.06
CA LEU A 335 -25.71 12.61 -11.19
C LEU A 335 -24.41 13.36 -11.54
N GLU A 336 -23.31 12.65 -11.75
CA GLU A 336 -22.01 13.19 -12.19
C GLU A 336 -22.14 13.93 -13.53
N MET A 337 -22.81 13.33 -14.53
CA MET A 337 -23.12 13.98 -15.81
C MET A 337 -24.06 15.18 -15.66
N THR A 338 -24.99 15.14 -14.70
CA THR A 338 -25.88 16.28 -14.41
C THR A 338 -25.09 17.43 -13.80
N ALA A 339 -24.23 17.14 -12.80
CA ALA A 339 -23.31 18.08 -12.18
C ALA A 339 -22.37 18.71 -13.21
N TYR A 340 -21.72 17.89 -14.05
CA TYR A 340 -20.89 18.35 -15.16
C TYR A 340 -21.66 19.27 -16.11
N SER A 341 -22.88 18.89 -16.51
CA SER A 341 -23.71 19.73 -17.38
C SER A 341 -24.14 21.04 -16.70
N SER A 342 -24.35 21.03 -15.39
CA SER A 342 -24.67 22.22 -14.58
C SER A 342 -23.49 23.16 -14.55
N ALA A 343 -22.31 22.64 -14.20
CA ALA A 343 -21.06 23.38 -14.14
C ALA A 343 -20.71 24.00 -15.49
N THR A 344 -20.83 23.25 -16.59
CA THR A 344 -20.65 23.77 -17.96
C THR A 344 -21.61 24.93 -18.26
N ARG A 345 -22.92 24.78 -17.99
CA ARG A 345 -23.91 25.85 -18.25
C ARG A 345 -23.67 27.09 -17.37
N VAL A 346 -23.23 26.89 -16.13
CA VAL A 346 -22.90 27.99 -15.22
C VAL A 346 -21.63 28.70 -15.69
N ALA A 347 -20.56 27.98 -16.02
CA ALA A 347 -19.33 28.53 -16.56
C ALA A 347 -19.56 29.32 -17.87
N GLU A 348 -20.32 28.77 -18.82
CA GLU A 348 -20.71 29.46 -20.06
C GLU A 348 -21.47 30.77 -19.78
N LEU A 349 -22.36 30.77 -18.80
CA LEU A 349 -23.14 31.93 -18.41
C LEU A 349 -22.31 32.99 -17.66
N LEU A 350 -21.41 32.56 -16.77
CA LEU A 350 -20.44 33.42 -16.09
C LEU A 350 -19.53 34.10 -17.13
N GLN A 351 -19.00 33.34 -18.10
CA GLN A 351 -18.13 33.87 -19.16
C GLN A 351 -18.84 34.91 -20.01
N ALA A 352 -20.04 34.59 -20.52
CA ALA A 352 -20.83 35.53 -21.29
C ALA A 352 -21.16 36.82 -20.51
N LYS A 353 -21.30 36.72 -19.17
CA LYS A 353 -21.52 37.88 -18.31
C LYS A 353 -20.27 38.75 -18.15
N VAL A 354 -19.09 38.15 -17.98
CA VAL A 354 -17.82 38.90 -17.93
C VAL A 354 -17.51 39.54 -19.27
N ASP A 355 -17.68 38.83 -20.39
CA ASP A 355 -17.56 39.40 -21.74
C ASP A 355 -18.48 40.63 -21.92
N THR A 356 -19.69 40.57 -21.34
CA THR A 356 -20.65 41.69 -21.37
C THR A 356 -20.25 42.84 -20.45
N LEU A 357 -19.71 42.57 -19.25
CA LEU A 357 -19.26 43.61 -18.32
C LEU A 357 -18.02 44.35 -18.87
N GLN A 358 -17.02 43.61 -19.34
CA GLN A 358 -15.79 44.16 -19.92
C GLN A 358 -16.05 44.96 -21.20
N SER A 359 -17.05 44.58 -22.01
CA SER A 359 -17.42 45.32 -23.22
C SER A 359 -18.26 46.58 -22.98
N HIS A 360 -18.72 46.85 -21.76
CA HIS A 360 -19.38 48.13 -21.42
C HIS A 360 -18.39 49.20 -20.94
N ASP A 361 -17.21 48.83 -20.41
CA ASP A 361 -16.19 49.82 -19.96
C ASP A 361 -15.47 50.52 -21.14
N ASP A 362 -15.49 49.94 -22.35
CA ASP A 362 -14.91 50.55 -23.56
C ASP A 362 -15.88 51.54 -24.29
N ALA A 363 -17.13 51.70 -23.80
CA ALA A 363 -18.21 52.33 -24.56
C ALA A 363 -18.63 53.75 -24.11
N ASP A 364 -18.13 54.27 -22.99
CA ASP A 364 -18.49 55.62 -22.50
C ASP A 364 -17.49 56.70 -22.93
N THR A 365 -17.59 57.12 -24.19
CA THR A 365 -17.09 58.44 -24.63
C THR A 365 -18.21 59.34 -25.16
N ILE A 366 -18.81 60.07 -24.22
CA ILE A 366 -19.45 61.38 -24.39
C ILE A 366 -20.73 61.41 -25.24
N GLU A 367 -21.88 61.59 -24.57
CA GLU A 367 -22.85 62.59 -25.02
C GLU A 367 -23.25 63.51 -23.85
N VAL A 368 -23.05 64.82 -24.03
CA VAL A 368 -23.34 65.85 -23.01
C VAL A 368 -24.75 66.39 -23.25
N VAL A 369 -25.61 66.32 -22.23
CA VAL A 369 -26.80 67.18 -22.10
C VAL A 369 -26.89 67.67 -20.66
N GLU A 370 -27.21 68.96 -20.48
CA GLU A 370 -27.06 69.70 -19.23
C GLU A 370 -28.25 69.59 -18.26
N ALA A 371 -27.93 69.85 -16.97
CA ALA A 371 -28.72 70.55 -15.94
C ALA A 371 -30.15 70.09 -15.58
N ASP A 372 -30.37 69.82 -14.29
CA ASP A 372 -31.01 70.81 -13.41
C ASP A 372 -30.65 70.59 -11.91
N GLU A 373 -30.83 71.62 -11.07
CA GLU A 373 -30.60 71.60 -9.61
C GLU A 373 -31.81 71.07 -8.79
N GLU A 374 -31.72 71.21 -7.46
CA GLU A 374 -32.71 70.96 -6.38
C GLU A 374 -32.66 69.55 -5.73
N ALA A 375 -32.79 69.32 -4.41
CA ALA A 375 -32.60 70.05 -3.14
C ALA A 375 -33.35 69.24 -2.04
N SER A 376 -32.89 69.35 -0.77
CA SER A 376 -33.65 69.12 0.49
C SER A 376 -33.94 67.69 1.03
N GLY A 377 -34.03 67.60 2.39
CA GLY A 377 -34.49 66.43 3.18
C GLY A 377 -33.37 65.69 3.94
N GLU A 378 -32.80 66.17 5.05
CA GLU A 378 -33.35 66.12 6.43
C GLU A 378 -33.93 64.74 6.83
N SER A 379 -33.24 63.96 7.69
CA SER A 379 -33.42 63.89 9.18
C SER A 379 -34.60 62.96 9.59
N ASP A 380 -34.64 62.20 10.71
CA ASP A 380 -33.74 61.94 11.86
C ASP A 380 -34.22 60.64 12.57
N GLU A 381 -33.62 60.31 13.72
CA GLU A 381 -34.03 59.37 14.77
C GLU A 381 -33.91 57.85 14.46
N SER A 382 -33.04 57.04 15.08
CA SER A 382 -32.45 56.91 16.44
C SER A 382 -33.17 55.93 17.38
N ALA A 383 -32.39 55.03 17.98
CA ALA A 383 -32.59 54.34 19.29
C ALA A 383 -31.52 53.22 19.43
N THR A 384 -30.31 53.55 19.90
CA THR A 384 -29.84 53.23 21.28
C THR A 384 -29.86 51.73 21.64
N VAL A 385 -28.72 51.04 21.59
CA VAL A 385 -27.74 50.87 22.71
C VAL A 385 -28.22 49.93 23.82
N VAL A 386 -27.49 48.82 24.00
CA VAL A 386 -27.03 48.34 25.31
C VAL A 386 -25.68 47.64 25.12
N ASP A 387 -24.61 48.32 25.51
CA ASP A 387 -23.36 47.70 25.89
C ASP A 387 -23.39 47.43 27.41
N ALA A 388 -22.71 46.38 27.86
CA ALA A 388 -22.63 45.98 29.26
C ALA A 388 -21.19 45.55 29.60
N ALA A 389 -20.32 46.55 29.74
CA ALA A 389 -19.02 46.43 30.40
C ALA A 389 -19.19 45.91 31.85
N CYS A 390 -18.19 45.25 32.44
CA CYS A 390 -17.20 45.84 33.36
C CYS A 390 -16.57 44.65 34.15
N THR A 391 -15.37 44.66 34.77
CA THR A 391 -14.28 45.65 34.95
C THR A 391 -13.01 44.93 35.47
N SER A 392 -11.90 45.67 35.44
CA SER A 392 -10.64 45.66 36.23
C SER A 392 -10.70 45.16 37.71
N GLU A 393 -9.65 45.10 38.57
CA GLU A 393 -8.30 45.71 38.75
C GLU A 393 -7.53 44.83 39.79
N ASP A 394 -6.21 44.85 40.05
CA ASP A 394 -4.94 45.14 39.37
C ASP A 394 -3.79 44.47 40.21
N ALA A 395 -2.60 44.23 39.63
CA ALA A 395 -1.33 44.11 40.35
C ALA A 395 -0.10 44.06 39.40
N CYS A 396 0.54 45.19 39.11
CA CYS A 396 1.86 45.23 38.47
C CYS A 396 3.02 45.08 39.47
N ALA A 397 3.99 44.19 39.20
CA ALA A 397 5.37 44.28 39.73
C ALA A 397 6.40 43.47 38.92
N THR A 398 7.06 44.17 37.99
CA THR A 398 8.49 44.07 37.60
C THR A 398 9.32 42.82 37.97
N SER A 399 9.94 42.18 36.97
CA SER A 399 11.42 42.23 36.85
C SER A 399 11.96 41.69 35.52
N SER A 400 12.90 42.45 34.95
CA SER A 400 13.99 42.06 34.03
C SER A 400 13.74 41.02 32.93
N HIS A 401 13.76 41.51 31.69
CA HIS A 401 14.37 40.76 30.59
C HIS A 401 15.78 40.28 31.01
N SER A 402 16.02 38.98 30.91
CA SER A 402 17.36 38.45 30.71
C SER A 402 17.31 37.53 29.51
N SER A 403 17.98 37.94 28.44
CA SER A 403 18.16 37.15 27.22
C SER A 403 19.11 35.98 27.51
N VAL A 404 18.57 34.88 28.02
CA VAL A 404 19.28 33.60 28.04
C VAL A 404 19.05 32.92 26.70
N GLN A 405 19.86 33.35 25.75
CA GLN A 405 20.62 32.49 24.84
C GLN A 405 19.91 31.19 24.44
N SER A 406 19.43 31.14 23.20
CA SER A 406 19.14 29.90 22.47
C SER A 406 20.44 29.10 22.30
N THR A 407 20.88 28.43 23.37
CA THR A 407 21.80 27.31 23.24
C THR A 407 21.03 26.20 22.55
N THR A 408 21.33 26.01 21.27
CA THR A 408 21.21 24.71 20.61
C THR A 408 21.81 23.66 21.55
N GLN A 409 20.96 22.91 22.22
CA GLN A 409 21.35 21.81 23.07
C GLN A 409 21.02 20.55 22.27
N ASP A 410 22.06 19.81 21.91
CA ASP A 410 22.08 18.88 20.78
C ASP A 410 20.92 17.86 20.76
N ASP A 411 20.45 17.55 19.54
CA ASP A 411 19.62 16.39 19.21
C ASP A 411 20.40 15.07 19.39
N THR A 412 20.86 14.80 20.62
CA THR A 412 21.54 13.57 21.00
C THR A 412 20.97 13.00 22.30
N SER A 413 19.66 12.72 22.31
CA SER A 413 19.06 11.75 23.23
C SER A 413 18.30 10.66 22.47
N ALA A 414 18.91 10.15 21.39
CA ALA A 414 18.49 8.88 20.81
C ALA A 414 18.61 7.78 21.89
N LEU A 415 17.48 7.15 22.20
CA LEU A 415 17.38 6.06 23.17
C LEU A 415 18.37 4.95 22.77
N SER A 416 19.33 4.60 23.61
CA SER A 416 20.35 3.60 23.27
C SER A 416 19.95 2.18 23.66
N GLU A 417 20.59 1.17 23.05
CA GLU A 417 20.40 -0.25 23.39
C GLU A 417 20.58 -0.52 24.88
N GLN A 418 21.63 0.04 25.50
CA GLN A 418 21.88 -0.06 26.94
C GLN A 418 20.79 0.62 27.79
N ALA A 419 20.20 1.72 27.31
CA ALA A 419 19.05 2.33 27.97
C ALA A 419 17.81 1.44 27.87
N CYS A 420 17.60 0.75 26.74
CA CYS A 420 16.54 -0.23 26.57
C CYS A 420 16.72 -1.47 27.47
N GLU A 421 17.93 -2.00 27.61
CA GLU A 421 18.24 -3.06 28.57
C GLU A 421 17.92 -2.63 30.01
N ALA A 422 18.34 -1.41 30.40
CA ALA A 422 18.01 -0.85 31.71
C ALA A 422 16.50 -0.67 31.95
N LEU A 423 15.75 -0.29 30.90
CA LEU A 423 14.28 -0.19 30.96
C LEU A 423 13.59 -1.54 31.19
N SER A 424 14.21 -2.68 30.87
CA SER A 424 13.66 -4.01 31.19
C SER A 424 13.56 -4.30 32.70
N HIS A 425 14.24 -3.50 33.53
CA HIS A 425 14.17 -3.55 35.00
C HIS A 425 13.28 -2.44 35.60
N ALA A 426 12.71 -1.55 34.77
CA ALA A 426 11.87 -0.46 35.24
C ALA A 426 10.46 -0.95 35.60
N LYS A 427 9.91 -0.45 36.73
CA LYS A 427 8.57 -0.82 37.20
C LYS A 427 7.44 -0.39 36.24
N LYS A 428 7.67 0.65 35.45
CA LYS A 428 6.82 1.13 34.36
C LYS A 428 7.72 1.72 33.28
N VAL A 429 7.38 1.47 32.01
CA VAL A 429 8.05 2.03 30.84
C VAL A 429 7.02 2.85 30.05
N PRO A 430 7.34 4.08 29.60
CA PRO A 430 6.49 4.84 28.68
C PRO A 430 6.30 4.11 27.35
N ALA A 431 5.10 4.16 26.77
CA ALA A 431 4.76 3.38 25.57
C ALA A 431 5.69 3.63 24.38
N GLY A 432 6.08 4.89 24.14
CA GLY A 432 7.00 5.22 23.05
C GLY A 432 8.37 4.57 23.20
N TYR A 433 8.88 4.40 24.44
CA TYR A 433 10.12 3.68 24.67
C TYR A 433 9.97 2.16 24.51
N VAL A 434 8.79 1.59 24.75
CA VAL A 434 8.52 0.18 24.44
C VAL A 434 8.65 -0.07 22.93
N THR A 435 8.03 0.79 22.13
CA THR A 435 8.07 0.71 20.66
C THR A 435 9.49 0.93 20.14
N LEU A 436 10.15 2.03 20.53
CA LEU A 436 11.52 2.33 20.08
C LEU A 436 12.52 1.24 20.46
N CYS A 437 12.45 0.70 21.69
CA CYS A 437 13.33 -0.41 22.10
C CYS A 437 13.08 -1.70 21.31
N ARG A 438 11.82 -1.98 20.96
CA ARG A 438 11.43 -3.15 20.17
C ARG A 438 11.86 -3.03 18.71
N GLU A 439 11.56 -1.90 18.07
CA GLU A 439 11.79 -1.69 16.64
C GLU A 439 13.27 -1.39 16.30
N TRP A 440 13.98 -0.62 17.14
CA TRP A 440 15.36 -0.22 16.84
C TRP A 440 16.41 -1.21 17.38
N TYR A 441 16.09 -1.94 18.46
CA TYR A 441 17.05 -2.81 19.17
C TYR A 441 16.54 -4.24 19.44
N GLY A 442 15.29 -4.56 19.12
CA GLY A 442 14.71 -5.89 19.42
C GLY A 442 14.47 -6.16 20.92
N VAL A 443 14.65 -5.17 21.80
CA VAL A 443 14.58 -5.33 23.26
C VAL A 443 13.14 -5.23 23.75
N ASN A 444 12.59 -6.35 24.23
CA ASN A 444 11.27 -6.34 24.88
C ASN A 444 11.40 -6.00 26.37
N VAL A 445 11.25 -4.71 26.68
CA VAL A 445 11.31 -4.11 28.02
C VAL A 445 10.27 -4.64 29.02
N PHE A 446 9.28 -5.43 28.59
CA PHE A 446 8.30 -6.05 29.50
C PHE A 446 8.73 -7.41 30.06
N LYS A 447 9.83 -7.99 29.58
CA LYS A 447 10.35 -9.26 30.08
C LYS A 447 11.71 -9.05 30.74
N PRO A 448 11.94 -9.49 31.99
CA PRO A 448 13.27 -9.46 32.58
C PRO A 448 14.19 -10.43 31.81
N ALA A 449 15.47 -10.10 31.66
CA ALA A 449 16.44 -10.84 30.82
C ALA A 449 16.41 -12.38 31.03
N LEU A 450 16.33 -12.86 32.28
CA LEU A 450 16.24 -14.30 32.59
C LEU A 450 14.93 -14.97 32.12
N ALA A 451 13.82 -14.23 32.01
CA ALA A 451 12.58 -14.73 31.43
C ALA A 451 12.56 -14.61 29.89
N GLN A 452 13.32 -13.69 29.31
CA GLN A 452 13.61 -13.68 27.86
C GLN A 452 14.40 -14.95 27.46
N GLU A 453 15.23 -15.49 28.35
CA GLU A 453 15.91 -16.78 28.15
C GLU A 453 14.99 -18.01 28.38
N ALA A 454 14.07 -17.93 29.35
CA ALA A 454 13.27 -19.07 29.81
C ALA A 454 11.92 -19.27 29.09
N GLU A 455 11.25 -18.20 28.61
CA GLU A 455 10.04 -18.31 27.78
C GLU A 455 10.38 -18.56 26.29
N LYS A 456 11.44 -19.33 26.00
CA LYS A 456 11.67 -19.86 24.66
C LYS A 456 10.61 -20.94 24.38
N PRO A 457 9.70 -20.76 23.41
CA PRO A 457 8.80 -21.82 23.01
C PRO A 457 9.62 -22.99 22.44
N VAL A 458 9.05 -24.19 22.48
CA VAL A 458 9.66 -25.38 21.87
C VAL A 458 9.77 -25.16 20.35
N GLU A 459 11.00 -24.85 19.89
CA GLU A 459 11.39 -24.55 18.50
C GLU A 459 10.44 -23.59 17.73
N SER A 460 10.57 -22.29 18.02
CA SER A 460 10.24 -21.19 17.09
C SER A 460 11.36 -20.14 17.04
N GLU A 461 11.83 -19.81 15.85
CA GLU A 461 13.13 -19.18 15.58
C GLU A 461 13.18 -17.64 15.78
N GLN A 462 13.06 -17.16 17.01
CA GLN A 462 13.34 -15.76 17.37
C GLN A 462 14.08 -15.73 18.73
N SER A 463 15.19 -15.02 18.94
CA SER A 463 15.90 -14.07 18.09
C SER A 463 17.42 -14.31 18.15
N LYS A 464 17.97 -14.94 17.11
CA LYS A 464 19.35 -14.66 16.70
C LYS A 464 19.24 -13.60 15.61
N LEU A 465 20.00 -12.50 15.72
CA LEU A 465 20.16 -11.58 14.58
C LEU A 465 20.57 -12.42 13.37
N THR A 466 19.86 -12.28 12.25
CA THR A 466 20.21 -12.99 11.02
C THR A 466 21.65 -12.64 10.61
N ALA A 467 22.32 -13.50 9.83
CA ALA A 467 23.67 -13.20 9.38
C ALA A 467 23.78 -11.83 8.67
N LEU A 468 22.71 -11.39 8.00
CA LEU A 468 22.60 -10.06 7.41
C LEU A 468 22.57 -8.94 8.47
N GLU A 469 21.76 -9.07 9.51
CA GLU A 469 21.64 -8.06 10.57
C GLU A 469 22.91 -7.91 11.39
N GLN A 470 23.61 -9.02 11.68
CA GLN A 470 24.92 -8.99 12.33
C GLN A 470 25.97 -8.22 11.51
N LEU A 471 25.88 -8.26 10.17
CA LEU A 471 26.88 -7.69 9.27
C LEU A 471 26.53 -6.27 8.79
N LYS A 472 25.26 -5.84 8.82
CA LYS A 472 24.85 -4.48 8.42
C LYS A 472 25.68 -3.35 9.09
N PRO A 473 25.93 -3.36 10.42
CA PRO A 473 26.75 -2.32 11.08
C PRO A 473 28.20 -2.30 10.60
N ILE A 474 28.77 -3.45 10.21
CA ILE A 474 30.13 -3.54 9.67
C ILE A 474 30.19 -2.99 8.24
N PHE A 475 29.12 -3.20 7.46
CA PHE A 475 29.07 -2.82 6.04
C PHE A 475 28.55 -1.40 5.77
N VAL A 476 27.91 -0.74 6.74
CA VAL A 476 27.33 0.62 6.56
C VAL A 476 28.38 1.66 6.14
N VAL A 477 29.61 1.56 6.64
CA VAL A 477 30.70 2.52 6.32
C VAL A 477 31.20 2.46 4.88
N TYR A 478 30.77 1.48 4.08
CA TYR A 478 31.11 1.37 2.65
C TYR A 478 29.98 1.86 1.73
N GLN A 479 28.85 2.32 2.29
CA GLN A 479 27.74 2.86 1.52
C GLN A 479 28.16 4.10 0.73
N SER A 480 27.73 4.18 -0.52
CA SER A 480 28.06 5.29 -1.41
C SER A 480 26.99 5.53 -2.48
N GLU A 481 26.91 6.78 -2.96
CA GLU A 481 26.16 7.12 -4.18
C GLU A 481 26.84 6.65 -5.46
N LYS A 482 28.09 6.16 -5.40
CA LYS A 482 28.76 5.50 -6.52
C LYS A 482 28.48 3.99 -6.44
N LEU A 483 28.16 3.38 -7.58
CA LEU A 483 27.94 1.93 -7.70
C LEU A 483 29.17 1.18 -7.19
N MET A 484 29.01 0.47 -6.07
CA MET A 484 29.93 -0.56 -5.64
C MET A 484 29.80 -1.72 -6.62
N ASN A 485 30.73 -1.79 -7.58
CA ASN A 485 30.77 -2.87 -8.56
C ASN A 485 31.16 -4.21 -7.92
N VAL A 486 30.95 -5.31 -8.65
CA VAL A 486 31.14 -6.67 -8.13
C VAL A 486 32.59 -6.95 -7.69
N GLN A 487 33.59 -6.30 -8.30
CA GLN A 487 35.01 -6.49 -7.96
C GLN A 487 35.38 -5.70 -6.69
N GLY A 488 34.87 -4.48 -6.52
CA GLY A 488 35.00 -3.71 -5.28
C GLY A 488 34.31 -4.44 -4.11
N PHE A 489 33.09 -4.95 -4.33
CA PHE A 489 32.41 -5.74 -3.32
C PHE A 489 33.14 -7.05 -2.99
N LYS A 490 33.76 -7.72 -3.97
CA LYS A 490 34.61 -8.90 -3.73
C LYS A 490 35.78 -8.59 -2.79
N GLN A 491 36.42 -7.44 -2.93
CA GLN A 491 37.48 -7.00 -2.00
C GLN A 491 36.93 -6.77 -0.59
N LEU A 492 35.72 -6.19 -0.45
CA LEU A 492 35.07 -6.03 0.86
C LEU A 492 34.66 -7.37 1.48
N TRP A 493 34.14 -8.30 0.68
CA TRP A 493 33.78 -9.65 1.11
C TRP A 493 35.00 -10.43 1.62
N GLN A 494 36.14 -10.32 0.93
CA GLN A 494 37.42 -10.90 1.38
C GLN A 494 37.97 -10.21 2.64
N LYS A 495 37.81 -8.88 2.76
CA LYS A 495 38.25 -8.11 3.92
C LYS A 495 37.53 -8.55 5.21
N HIS A 496 36.24 -8.85 5.12
CA HIS A 496 35.39 -9.23 6.27
C HIS A 496 35.05 -10.73 6.29
N GLU A 497 35.91 -11.57 5.70
CA GLU A 497 35.63 -13.01 5.56
C GLU A 497 35.48 -13.68 6.94
N ALA A 498 36.25 -13.27 7.95
CA ALA A 498 36.18 -13.85 9.29
C ALA A 498 34.81 -13.61 9.94
N GLU A 499 34.31 -12.38 9.84
CA GLU A 499 33.02 -11.91 10.35
C GLU A 499 31.86 -12.58 9.60
N ILE A 500 31.95 -12.66 8.27
CA ILE A 500 30.98 -13.36 7.42
C ILE A 500 30.90 -14.85 7.78
N GLN A 501 32.04 -15.52 7.91
CA GLN A 501 32.07 -16.94 8.29
C GLN A 501 31.64 -17.15 9.75
N GLN A 502 31.79 -16.17 10.63
CA GLN A 502 31.25 -16.22 12.00
C GLN A 502 29.73 -16.10 12.02
N ALA A 503 29.16 -15.17 11.25
CA ALA A 503 27.71 -15.02 11.11
C ALA A 503 27.07 -16.29 10.52
N LEU A 504 27.61 -16.80 9.40
CA LEU A 504 27.11 -18.00 8.71
C LEU A 504 27.29 -19.31 9.51
N LYS A 505 28.18 -19.37 10.52
CA LYS A 505 28.34 -20.60 11.35
C LYS A 505 27.05 -21.01 12.05
N GLN A 506 26.15 -20.08 12.33
CA GLN A 506 24.88 -20.37 13.01
C GLN A 506 23.84 -21.01 12.09
N ASP A 507 23.93 -20.76 10.78
CA ASP A 507 22.96 -21.19 9.76
C ASP A 507 23.41 -22.46 9.00
N ARG A 508 24.67 -22.87 9.16
CA ARG A 508 25.28 -24.01 8.44
C ARG A 508 24.67 -25.39 8.72
N ALA A 509 23.97 -25.59 9.84
CA ALA A 509 23.48 -26.91 10.25
C ALA A 509 22.27 -27.38 9.41
N ASP A 510 21.41 -26.45 9.00
CA ASP A 510 20.17 -26.70 8.28
C ASP A 510 20.19 -26.05 6.86
N ALA A 511 21.38 -25.73 6.34
CA ALA A 511 21.55 -24.95 5.11
C ALA A 511 20.91 -25.60 3.86
N THR A 512 20.14 -24.79 3.12
CA THR A 512 19.36 -25.19 1.94
C THR A 512 20.28 -25.32 0.73
N ALA A 513 20.43 -26.53 0.20
CA ALA A 513 21.24 -26.75 -1.00
C ALA A 513 20.61 -26.05 -2.21
N PHE A 514 21.44 -25.32 -2.97
CA PHE A 514 21.03 -24.56 -4.15
C PHE A 514 21.95 -24.89 -5.33
N THR A 515 21.35 -25.31 -6.44
CA THR A 515 22.03 -25.49 -7.73
C THR A 515 21.39 -24.61 -8.79
N MET A 516 22.21 -24.02 -9.65
CA MET A 516 21.78 -23.16 -10.74
C MET A 516 22.60 -23.48 -12.00
N ASP A 517 21.92 -23.91 -13.07
CA ASP A 517 22.55 -24.27 -14.34
C ASP A 517 22.28 -23.19 -15.40
N VAL A 518 23.34 -22.69 -16.00
CA VAL A 518 23.34 -21.71 -17.08
C VAL A 518 23.72 -22.39 -18.38
N GLY A 519 22.74 -22.61 -19.27
CA GLY A 519 22.96 -23.04 -20.65
C GLY A 519 23.16 -21.85 -21.56
N LEU A 520 24.23 -21.85 -22.36
CA LEU A 520 24.55 -20.77 -23.31
C LEU A 520 24.41 -21.23 -24.76
N ASP A 521 23.93 -20.36 -25.64
CA ASP A 521 23.88 -20.59 -27.09
C ASP A 521 25.26 -20.45 -27.76
N GLN A 522 25.35 -20.65 -29.08
CA GLN A 522 26.60 -20.50 -29.85
C GLN A 522 27.18 -19.07 -29.84
N SER A 523 26.38 -18.06 -29.52
CA SER A 523 26.81 -16.66 -29.37
C SER A 523 27.23 -16.32 -27.93
N GLY A 524 27.15 -17.29 -27.00
CA GLY A 524 27.46 -17.10 -25.58
C GLY A 524 26.34 -16.44 -24.78
N ARG A 525 25.11 -16.34 -25.32
CA ARG A 525 23.94 -15.74 -24.67
C ARG A 525 23.18 -16.78 -23.86
N LEU A 526 22.48 -16.38 -22.80
CA LEU A 526 21.64 -17.29 -22.01
C LEU A 526 20.56 -17.96 -22.88
N GLN A 527 20.49 -19.28 -22.87
CA GLN A 527 19.47 -20.05 -23.57
C GLN A 527 18.63 -20.89 -22.61
N SER A 528 19.24 -21.48 -21.58
CA SER A 528 18.52 -22.12 -20.47
C SER A 528 19.04 -21.63 -19.12
N PHE A 529 18.16 -21.60 -18.13
CA PHE A 529 18.47 -21.16 -16.78
C PHE A 529 17.65 -21.99 -15.78
N ASP A 530 18.25 -23.05 -15.28
CA ASP A 530 17.58 -24.03 -14.44
C ASP A 530 17.96 -23.82 -12.96
N TYR A 531 17.00 -23.97 -12.05
CA TYR A 531 17.19 -23.92 -10.61
C TYR A 531 16.73 -25.21 -9.94
N ASP A 532 17.47 -25.62 -8.91
CA ASP A 532 17.11 -26.74 -8.03
C ASP A 532 17.40 -26.32 -6.58
N VAL A 533 16.35 -26.29 -5.75
CA VAL A 533 16.42 -25.87 -4.34
C VAL A 533 15.84 -26.97 -3.45
N GLN A 534 16.68 -27.55 -2.60
CA GLN A 534 16.31 -28.66 -1.71
C GLN A 534 16.11 -28.15 -0.27
N ILE A 535 14.86 -27.86 0.09
CA ILE A 535 14.45 -27.43 1.42
C ILE A 535 14.18 -28.66 2.29
N LYS A 536 14.76 -28.70 3.49
CA LYS A 536 14.55 -29.79 4.47
C LYS A 536 13.87 -29.23 5.70
N ASP A 537 12.66 -29.68 5.98
CA ASP A 537 11.90 -29.29 7.16
C ASP A 537 11.78 -30.47 8.14
N LYS A 538 12.07 -30.24 9.43
CA LYS A 538 12.05 -31.28 10.47
C LYS A 538 10.66 -31.93 10.61
N LYS A 539 9.59 -31.14 10.45
CA LYS A 539 8.16 -31.51 10.65
C LYS A 539 7.50 -31.99 9.36
N MET A 540 7.75 -31.30 8.23
CA MET A 540 7.05 -31.52 6.95
C MET A 540 7.79 -32.42 5.95
N GLY A 541 9.07 -32.74 6.18
CA GLY A 541 9.85 -33.60 5.29
C GLY A 541 10.75 -32.82 4.31
N GLN A 542 11.02 -33.41 3.14
CA GLN A 542 11.87 -32.77 2.14
C GLN A 542 11.04 -32.22 0.97
N PHE A 543 11.31 -30.97 0.62
CA PHE A 543 10.76 -30.30 -0.55
C PHE A 543 11.88 -30.00 -1.54
N GLN A 544 11.63 -30.27 -2.82
CA GLN A 544 12.50 -29.88 -3.90
C GLN A 544 11.73 -28.97 -4.85
N PHE A 545 12.17 -27.72 -4.97
CA PHE A 545 11.65 -26.79 -5.97
C PHE A 545 12.56 -26.85 -7.18
N ILE A 546 12.02 -27.31 -8.31
CA ILE A 546 12.73 -27.38 -9.58
C ILE A 546 12.09 -26.38 -10.54
N SER A 547 12.90 -25.55 -11.17
CA SER A 547 12.45 -24.61 -12.19
C SER A 547 13.35 -24.71 -13.42
N HIS A 548 12.75 -24.94 -14.58
CA HIS A 548 13.40 -24.92 -15.88
C HIS A 548 12.98 -23.65 -16.61
N ASN A 549 13.92 -22.84 -17.06
CA ASN A 549 13.62 -21.59 -17.77
C ASN A 549 14.46 -21.52 -19.04
N GLN A 550 13.90 -20.88 -20.07
CA GLN A 550 14.51 -20.75 -21.39
C GLN A 550 14.31 -19.34 -21.92
N ILE A 551 15.31 -18.86 -22.65
CA ILE A 551 15.26 -17.60 -23.40
C ILE A 551 15.57 -17.90 -24.86
N SER A 552 14.77 -17.31 -25.75
CA SER A 552 14.87 -17.53 -27.19
C SER A 552 14.53 -16.26 -27.97
N ASN A 553 14.66 -16.30 -29.30
CA ASN A 553 14.24 -15.23 -30.21
C ASN A 553 14.78 -13.82 -29.85
N TYR A 554 16.03 -13.76 -29.39
CA TYR A 554 16.76 -12.51 -29.13
C TYR A 554 16.71 -11.56 -30.35
N GLY A 555 16.19 -10.35 -30.13
CA GLY A 555 15.95 -9.32 -31.15
C GLY A 555 14.67 -9.52 -31.97
N HIS A 556 14.01 -10.67 -31.85
CA HIS A 556 12.93 -11.14 -32.74
C HIS A 556 11.77 -11.79 -31.96
N ALA A 557 11.51 -11.34 -30.74
CA ALA A 557 10.46 -11.85 -29.87
C ALA A 557 9.06 -11.78 -30.52
N LYS A 558 8.15 -12.68 -30.13
CA LYS A 558 6.77 -12.75 -30.60
C LYS A 558 6.06 -11.41 -30.39
N ALA A 559 5.36 -10.92 -31.42
CA ALA A 559 4.62 -9.67 -31.33
C ALA A 559 3.44 -9.77 -30.34
N ILE A 560 3.26 -8.74 -29.51
CA ILE A 560 2.09 -8.58 -28.65
C ILE A 560 0.93 -8.02 -29.49
N ASP A 561 -0.24 -8.68 -29.48
CA ASP A 561 -1.38 -8.25 -30.28
C ASP A 561 -2.06 -7.01 -29.68
N ARG A 562 -1.73 -5.85 -30.27
CA ARG A 562 -2.31 -4.54 -29.91
C ARG A 562 -3.81 -4.45 -30.13
N LYS A 563 -4.45 -5.36 -30.90
CA LYS A 563 -5.92 -5.38 -31.03
C LYS A 563 -6.60 -5.82 -29.74
N LEU A 564 -5.99 -6.75 -29.00
CA LEU A 564 -6.49 -7.18 -27.69
C LEU A 564 -6.50 -6.03 -26.68
N LEU A 565 -5.45 -5.18 -26.73
CA LEU A 565 -5.29 -4.04 -25.84
C LEU A 565 -6.28 -2.91 -26.14
N LYS A 566 -6.52 -2.62 -27.42
CA LYS A 566 -7.51 -1.61 -27.86
C LYS A 566 -8.96 -1.99 -27.52
N ASN A 567 -9.25 -3.29 -27.48
CA ASN A 567 -10.57 -3.83 -27.13
C ASN A 567 -10.67 -4.23 -25.65
N ALA A 568 -9.68 -3.87 -24.84
CA ALA A 568 -9.71 -4.10 -23.41
C ALA A 568 -10.66 -3.13 -22.72
N LYS A 569 -11.31 -3.60 -21.67
CA LYS A 569 -12.31 -2.87 -20.88
C LYS A 569 -11.82 -2.71 -19.45
N SER A 570 -12.39 -1.79 -18.67
CA SER A 570 -12.06 -1.71 -17.25
C SER A 570 -12.55 -2.97 -16.49
N ILE A 571 -11.97 -3.28 -15.34
CA ILE A 571 -12.47 -4.37 -14.47
C ILE A 571 -13.96 -4.14 -14.15
N GLU A 572 -14.36 -2.90 -13.90
CA GLU A 572 -15.74 -2.51 -13.63
C GLU A 572 -16.66 -2.89 -14.79
N GLU A 573 -16.34 -2.46 -16.02
CA GLU A 573 -17.10 -2.77 -17.24
C GLU A 573 -17.22 -4.28 -17.52
N ILE A 574 -16.15 -5.03 -17.28
CA ILE A 574 -16.15 -6.49 -17.44
C ILE A 574 -16.98 -7.17 -16.34
N SER A 575 -17.00 -6.59 -15.14
CA SER A 575 -17.79 -7.09 -14.02
C SER A 575 -19.28 -6.73 -14.07
N LYS A 576 -19.71 -5.71 -14.84
CA LYS A 576 -21.13 -5.29 -14.96
C LYS A 576 -22.07 -6.48 -15.24
N GLY A 577 -23.06 -6.70 -14.38
CA GLY A 577 -24.02 -7.81 -14.42
C GLY A 577 -23.54 -9.14 -13.82
N SER A 578 -22.25 -9.29 -13.51
CA SER A 578 -21.66 -10.52 -12.96
C SER A 578 -21.93 -10.69 -11.46
N LEU A 579 -21.50 -11.82 -10.87
CA LEU A 579 -21.53 -11.97 -9.41
C LEU A 579 -20.54 -11.04 -8.71
N LEU A 580 -19.49 -10.54 -9.37
CA LEU A 580 -18.57 -9.56 -8.77
C LEU A 580 -19.22 -8.19 -8.63
N GLU A 581 -19.99 -7.72 -9.62
CA GLU A 581 -20.74 -6.47 -9.48
C GLU A 581 -21.88 -6.63 -8.45
N ARG A 582 -22.56 -7.78 -8.42
CA ARG A 582 -23.57 -8.05 -7.38
C ARG A 582 -22.95 -8.23 -6.00
N ALA A 583 -21.69 -8.66 -5.92
CA ALA A 583 -20.93 -8.69 -4.67
C ALA A 583 -20.45 -7.30 -4.30
N SER A 584 -19.90 -6.46 -5.19
CA SER A 584 -19.52 -5.09 -4.82
C SER A 584 -20.75 -4.28 -4.43
N LYS A 585 -21.83 -4.30 -5.23
CA LYS A 585 -23.11 -3.63 -4.94
C LYS A 585 -23.91 -4.27 -3.81
N GLY A 586 -23.69 -5.55 -3.46
CA GLY A 586 -24.44 -6.27 -2.42
C GLY A 586 -23.71 -6.40 -1.09
N PHE A 587 -22.38 -6.48 -1.11
CA PHE A 587 -21.50 -6.52 0.06
C PHE A 587 -21.23 -5.09 0.58
N LEU A 588 -21.16 -4.09 -0.30
CA LEU A 588 -21.23 -2.67 0.10
C LEU A 588 -22.68 -2.18 0.23
N GLY A 589 -23.63 -2.72 -0.55
CA GLY A 589 -25.06 -2.37 -0.40
C GLY A 589 -25.71 -2.91 0.87
N SER A 590 -25.26 -4.04 1.40
CA SER A 590 -25.66 -4.51 2.74
C SER A 590 -25.06 -3.70 3.89
N LEU A 591 -24.14 -2.77 3.59
CA LEU A 591 -23.71 -1.71 4.50
C LEU A 591 -24.49 -0.39 4.29
N ALA A 592 -25.35 -0.27 3.27
CA ALA A 592 -26.03 0.98 2.90
C ALA A 592 -27.57 0.92 2.87
N THR A 593 -28.20 -0.24 2.65
CA THR A 593 -29.67 -0.34 2.50
C THR A 593 -30.29 -1.46 3.35
N ASP A 594 -30.34 -1.23 4.66
CA ASP A 594 -31.20 -1.97 5.59
C ASP A 594 -32.61 -1.32 5.63
N GLN A 595 -33.36 -1.41 4.53
CA GLN A 595 -34.80 -1.12 4.56
C GLN A 595 -35.62 -1.86 3.47
N ALA A 596 -36.21 -2.97 3.91
CA ALA A 596 -37.50 -3.53 3.47
C ALA A 596 -37.80 -3.68 1.96
N THR A 597 -37.52 -4.87 1.43
CA THR A 597 -38.57 -5.63 0.71
C THR A 597 -38.55 -7.10 1.12
N THR A 598 -39.65 -7.56 1.71
CA THR A 598 -39.91 -8.97 2.03
C THR A 598 -40.00 -9.83 0.77
N SER A 599 -39.19 -10.89 0.68
CA SER A 599 -39.60 -12.10 -0.03
C SER A 599 -38.97 -13.33 0.59
N ASP A 600 -39.81 -14.25 1.06
CA ASP A 600 -39.38 -15.47 1.74
C ASP A 600 -38.57 -16.40 0.84
N LYS A 601 -37.38 -16.77 1.32
CA LYS A 601 -36.85 -18.14 1.15
C LYS A 601 -35.79 -18.42 2.21
N LYS A 602 -36.13 -19.33 3.12
CA LYS A 602 -35.16 -19.96 4.02
C LYS A 602 -34.03 -20.60 3.21
N SER A 603 -32.80 -20.12 3.39
CA SER A 603 -31.59 -20.92 3.18
C SER A 603 -31.01 -21.24 4.55
N GLU A 604 -31.24 -22.46 5.03
CA GLU A 604 -30.72 -22.89 6.33
C GLU A 604 -29.22 -23.23 6.22
N ASN A 605 -28.43 -22.79 7.20
CA ASN A 605 -27.10 -23.29 7.54
C ASN A 605 -25.95 -23.18 6.51
N THR A 606 -25.59 -21.95 6.17
CA THR A 606 -24.18 -21.51 6.26
C THR A 606 -24.13 -20.18 7.00
N ALA A 607 -23.74 -20.19 8.28
CA ALA A 607 -23.42 -18.96 8.98
C ALA A 607 -22.02 -18.52 8.52
N ASP A 608 -21.94 -17.42 7.77
CA ASP A 608 -20.66 -16.88 7.32
C ASP A 608 -19.75 -16.63 8.53
N LEU A 609 -18.62 -17.34 8.54
CA LEU A 609 -17.64 -17.34 9.62
C LEU A 609 -16.77 -16.09 9.51
N LYS A 610 -17.25 -15.00 10.12
CA LYS A 610 -16.58 -13.70 10.17
C LYS A 610 -15.19 -13.77 10.78
N THR A 611 -14.25 -13.00 10.23
CA THR A 611 -12.88 -12.86 10.76
C THR A 611 -12.83 -12.03 12.04
N THR A 612 -11.70 -12.08 12.77
CA THR A 612 -11.49 -11.29 13.99
C THR A 612 -11.64 -9.79 13.73
N ASP A 613 -11.09 -9.30 12.61
CA ASP A 613 -11.12 -7.89 12.25
C ASP A 613 -12.52 -7.43 11.83
N GLU A 614 -13.32 -8.30 11.19
CA GLU A 614 -14.75 -8.03 10.93
C GLU A 614 -15.58 -7.92 12.23
N TYR A 615 -15.25 -8.70 13.27
CA TYR A 615 -15.87 -8.53 14.59
C TYR A 615 -15.43 -7.23 15.26
N LEU A 616 -14.15 -6.84 15.14
CA LEU A 616 -13.66 -5.55 15.64
C LEU A 616 -14.30 -4.37 14.89
N ASN A 617 -14.50 -4.48 13.58
CA ASN A 617 -15.22 -3.50 12.75
C ASN A 617 -16.70 -3.35 13.20
N GLN A 618 -17.40 -4.46 13.44
CA GLN A 618 -18.76 -4.42 14.00
C GLN A 618 -18.81 -3.82 15.41
N ILE A 619 -17.82 -4.09 16.25
CA ILE A 619 -17.69 -3.46 17.57
C ILE A 619 -17.43 -1.96 17.43
N ALA A 620 -16.61 -1.54 16.47
CA ALA A 620 -16.37 -0.13 16.15
C ALA A 620 -17.67 0.58 15.72
N LEU A 621 -18.38 0.02 14.73
CA LEU A 621 -19.65 0.54 14.23
C LEU A 621 -20.71 0.67 15.34
N ASN A 622 -20.89 -0.37 16.16
CA ASN A 622 -21.85 -0.37 17.27
C ASN A 622 -21.46 0.61 18.38
N THR A 623 -20.16 0.75 18.66
CA THR A 623 -19.66 1.73 19.62
C THR A 623 -19.91 3.14 19.12
N PHE A 624 -19.59 3.44 17.85
CA PHE A 624 -19.81 4.74 17.24
C PHE A 624 -21.29 5.12 17.22
N LYS A 625 -22.18 4.21 16.78
CA LYS A 625 -23.64 4.43 16.81
C LYS A 625 -24.20 4.73 18.20
N ARG A 626 -23.56 4.20 19.26
CA ARG A 626 -23.95 4.41 20.67
C ARG A 626 -23.36 5.68 21.30
N THR A 627 -22.12 6.03 20.96
CA THR A 627 -21.36 7.09 21.66
C THR A 627 -21.20 8.37 20.85
N ASN A 628 -21.46 8.32 19.55
CA ASN A 628 -21.31 9.42 18.61
C ASN A 628 -19.90 10.05 18.62
N SER A 629 -18.86 9.25 18.90
CA SER A 629 -17.50 9.73 19.11
C SER A 629 -16.47 8.80 18.45
N GLY A 630 -15.69 9.36 17.52
CA GLY A 630 -14.54 8.69 16.91
C GLY A 630 -13.52 8.23 17.95
N LEU A 631 -13.13 9.15 18.84
CA LEU A 631 -12.14 8.89 19.88
C LEU A 631 -12.55 7.74 20.82
N ILE A 632 -13.80 7.72 21.29
CA ILE A 632 -14.29 6.63 22.16
C ILE A 632 -14.32 5.30 21.40
N THR A 633 -14.72 5.32 20.13
CA THR A 633 -14.70 4.14 19.26
C THR A 633 -13.28 3.62 19.07
N TYR A 634 -12.32 4.51 18.76
CA TYR A 634 -10.92 4.16 18.60
C TYR A 634 -10.33 3.57 19.88
N GLN A 635 -10.51 4.21 21.04
CA GLN A 635 -10.08 3.68 22.35
C GLN A 635 -10.67 2.29 22.65
N THR A 636 -11.95 2.08 22.29
CA THR A 636 -12.66 0.81 22.51
C THR A 636 -12.05 -0.32 21.67
N VAL A 637 -11.78 -0.06 20.38
CA VAL A 637 -11.16 -1.03 19.47
C VAL A 637 -9.70 -1.26 19.85
N PHE A 638 -8.94 -0.20 20.18
CA PHE A 638 -7.54 -0.29 20.61
C PHE A 638 -7.38 -1.18 21.83
N GLY A 639 -8.21 -1.01 22.86
CA GLY A 639 -8.17 -1.83 24.06
C GLY A 639 -8.40 -3.32 23.79
N LEU A 640 -9.32 -3.67 22.89
CA LEU A 640 -9.52 -5.05 22.46
C LEU A 640 -8.36 -5.56 21.59
N TYR A 641 -7.91 -4.77 20.61
CA TYR A 641 -6.84 -5.16 19.70
C TYR A 641 -5.55 -5.46 20.48
N ALA A 642 -5.21 -4.62 21.47
CA ALA A 642 -4.12 -4.87 22.41
C ALA A 642 -4.29 -6.22 23.13
N THR A 643 -5.45 -6.51 23.72
CA THR A 643 -5.69 -7.81 24.38
C THR A 643 -5.63 -9.00 23.41
N ILE A 644 -6.09 -8.84 22.17
CA ILE A 644 -6.19 -9.93 21.19
C ILE A 644 -4.84 -10.22 20.50
N LYS A 645 -4.08 -9.18 20.15
CA LYS A 645 -2.92 -9.24 19.25
C LYS A 645 -1.57 -8.94 19.94
N GLN A 646 -1.58 -8.09 20.97
CA GLN A 646 -0.39 -7.64 21.70
C GLN A 646 -0.62 -7.76 23.21
N SER A 647 -0.90 -9.00 23.66
CA SER A 647 -1.39 -9.25 25.03
C SER A 647 -0.44 -8.75 26.12
N ASP A 648 0.85 -8.59 25.81
CA ASP A 648 1.87 -7.98 26.65
C ASP A 648 1.56 -6.52 27.00
N LEU A 649 1.11 -5.68 26.06
CA LEU A 649 0.65 -4.32 26.36
C LEU A 649 -0.51 -4.32 27.35
N SER A 650 -1.49 -5.21 27.13
CA SER A 650 -2.70 -5.29 27.97
C SER A 650 -2.44 -5.84 29.39
N LYS A 651 -1.29 -6.47 29.62
CA LYS A 651 -0.83 -6.95 30.92
C LYS A 651 -0.07 -5.88 31.71
N HIS A 652 0.61 -4.95 31.03
CA HIS A 652 1.48 -3.95 31.66
C HIS A 652 0.83 -2.57 31.81
N TYR A 653 -0.07 -2.19 30.91
CA TYR A 653 -0.83 -0.93 31.01
C TYR A 653 -2.23 -1.14 31.56
N SER A 654 -2.64 -0.26 32.48
CA SER A 654 -4.03 -0.21 32.92
C SER A 654 -4.96 0.26 31.78
N LYS A 655 -6.27 0.00 31.91
CA LYS A 655 -7.29 0.50 30.97
C LYS A 655 -7.15 2.02 30.74
N THR A 656 -6.87 2.80 31.79
CA THR A 656 -6.69 4.25 31.68
C THR A 656 -5.47 4.59 30.83
N GLU A 657 -4.34 3.94 31.06
CA GLU A 657 -3.11 4.16 30.28
C GLU A 657 -3.27 3.72 28.82
N LEU A 658 -3.92 2.58 28.56
CA LEU A 658 -4.26 2.15 27.19
C LEU A 658 -5.17 3.16 26.48
N ASN A 659 -6.15 3.74 27.18
CA ASN A 659 -7.03 4.76 26.60
C ASN A 659 -6.31 6.10 26.35
N GLU A 660 -5.33 6.48 27.18
CA GLU A 660 -4.47 7.65 26.95
C GLU A 660 -3.52 7.43 25.75
N ILE A 661 -2.89 6.26 25.65
CA ILE A 661 -2.05 5.86 24.51
C ILE A 661 -2.89 5.88 23.23
N ALA A 662 -4.08 5.27 23.26
CA ALA A 662 -5.01 5.25 22.14
C ALA A 662 -5.52 6.65 21.76
N GLU A 663 -5.65 7.58 22.71
CA GLU A 663 -6.02 8.97 22.43
C GLU A 663 -4.93 9.70 21.64
N LEU A 664 -3.66 9.54 22.04
CA LEU A 664 -2.52 10.06 21.29
C LEU A 664 -2.42 9.41 19.90
N SER A 665 -2.55 8.09 19.82
CA SER A 665 -2.53 7.38 18.53
C SER A 665 -3.67 7.81 17.61
N ALA A 666 -4.88 8.05 18.14
CA ALA A 666 -6.02 8.47 17.34
C ALA A 666 -5.76 9.81 16.63
N TYR A 667 -5.22 10.81 17.34
CA TYR A 667 -4.86 12.11 16.76
C TYR A 667 -3.60 12.07 15.89
N HIS A 668 -2.69 11.12 16.10
CA HIS A 668 -1.54 10.91 15.22
C HIS A 668 -1.95 10.29 13.88
N PHE A 669 -2.76 9.23 13.89
CA PHE A 669 -3.18 8.52 12.68
C PHE A 669 -4.42 9.11 11.98
N ASN A 670 -5.04 10.16 12.53
CA ASN A 670 -6.11 10.93 11.88
C ASN A 670 -5.76 12.43 11.89
N PRO A 671 -4.92 12.91 10.95
CA PRO A 671 -4.54 14.32 10.89
C PRO A 671 -5.74 15.25 10.63
N ASP A 672 -6.76 14.74 9.95
CA ASP A 672 -7.99 15.45 9.54
C ASP A 672 -8.99 15.63 10.69
N TRP A 673 -8.78 14.98 11.84
CA TRP A 673 -9.68 15.15 12.99
C TRP A 673 -9.48 16.54 13.63
N PRO A 674 -10.56 17.22 14.05
CA PRO A 674 -10.45 18.50 14.76
C PRO A 674 -9.54 18.40 15.99
N LYS A 675 -8.35 19.00 15.89
CA LYS A 675 -7.34 18.97 16.95
C LYS A 675 -7.88 19.65 18.21
N PRO A 676 -7.65 19.08 19.41
CA PRO A 676 -8.10 19.69 20.66
C PRO A 676 -7.46 21.07 20.85
N LYS A 677 -8.18 21.98 21.50
CA LYS A 677 -7.75 23.36 21.77
C LYS A 677 -7.80 23.65 23.28
N GLY A 678 -7.06 24.67 23.73
CA GLY A 678 -7.02 25.09 25.13
C GLY A 678 -6.60 23.97 26.09
N VAL A 679 -7.34 23.82 27.20
CA VAL A 679 -7.04 22.82 28.26
C VAL A 679 -6.91 21.39 27.72
N ALA A 680 -7.68 21.02 26.69
CA ALA A 680 -7.61 19.69 26.09
C ALA A 680 -6.29 19.46 25.33
N LEU A 681 -5.75 20.49 24.67
CA LEU A 681 -4.42 20.43 24.03
C LEU A 681 -3.31 20.34 25.07
N THR A 682 -3.39 21.13 26.14
CA THR A 682 -2.44 21.05 27.26
C THR A 682 -2.42 19.65 27.88
N ARG A 683 -3.58 19.02 28.07
CA ARG A 683 -3.67 17.62 28.52
C ARG A 683 -3.07 16.66 27.50
N LEU A 684 -3.35 16.81 26.20
CA LEU A 684 -2.80 15.92 25.17
C LEU A 684 -1.27 15.98 25.14
N ASN A 685 -0.69 17.18 25.20
CA ASN A 685 0.77 17.38 25.25
C ASN A 685 1.38 16.76 26.53
N GLN A 686 0.71 16.90 27.69
CA GLN A 686 1.12 16.22 28.92
C GLN A 686 1.07 14.69 28.81
N LEU A 687 0.11 14.14 28.06
CA LEU A 687 0.06 12.69 27.77
C LEU A 687 1.18 12.25 26.82
N ALA A 688 1.49 13.05 25.79
CA ALA A 688 2.61 12.79 24.88
C ALA A 688 3.95 12.73 25.64
N GLU A 689 4.17 13.66 26.58
CA GLU A 689 5.29 13.64 27.52
C GLU A 689 5.26 12.40 28.45
N LYS A 690 4.11 12.10 29.07
CA LYS A 690 3.95 10.97 29.99
C LYS A 690 4.28 9.63 29.33
N HIS A 691 3.83 9.43 28.09
CA HIS A 691 3.99 8.18 27.35
C HIS A 691 5.18 8.17 26.38
N GLN A 692 5.91 9.29 26.26
CA GLN A 692 7.02 9.50 25.33
C GLN A 692 6.61 9.26 23.86
N LEU A 693 5.36 9.59 23.53
CA LEU A 693 4.75 9.48 22.20
C LEU A 693 4.83 10.83 21.50
N LYS A 694 6.05 11.22 21.10
CA LYS A 694 6.37 12.55 20.55
C LYS A 694 6.66 12.54 19.05
N ASN A 695 7.36 11.50 18.60
CA ASN A 695 7.86 11.37 17.22
C ASN A 695 7.09 10.25 16.51
N PRO A 696 6.94 10.25 15.16
CA PRO A 696 6.23 9.20 14.44
C PRO A 696 6.70 7.78 14.80
N ASP A 697 8.02 7.55 14.89
CA ASP A 697 8.63 6.24 15.21
C ASP A 697 8.34 5.74 16.64
N SER A 698 7.79 6.59 17.52
CA SER A 698 7.39 6.19 18.87
C SER A 698 5.98 5.57 18.92
N PHE A 699 5.18 5.66 17.85
CA PHE A 699 3.85 5.07 17.79
C PHE A 699 3.88 3.64 17.24
N ASP A 700 3.27 2.70 17.97
CA ASP A 700 3.19 1.28 17.59
C ASP A 700 2.20 1.03 16.43
N GLU A 701 2.49 0.04 15.57
CA GLU A 701 1.66 -0.38 14.42
C GLU A 701 0.21 -0.72 14.78
N ILE A 702 -0.08 -1.06 16.05
CA ILE A 702 -1.45 -1.20 16.58
C ILE A 702 -2.29 0.04 16.30
N GLY A 703 -1.73 1.25 16.41
CA GLY A 703 -2.47 2.48 16.19
C GLY A 703 -2.95 2.60 14.75
N TYR A 704 -2.07 2.36 13.77
CA TYR A 704 -2.43 2.32 12.36
C TYR A 704 -3.46 1.21 12.05
N SER A 705 -3.28 0.03 12.64
CA SER A 705 -4.19 -1.11 12.45
C SER A 705 -5.60 -0.84 12.98
N VAL A 706 -5.69 -0.27 14.19
CA VAL A 706 -6.95 0.18 14.80
C VAL A 706 -7.58 1.29 13.98
N ASN A 707 -6.77 2.24 13.48
CA ASN A 707 -7.25 3.33 12.65
C ASN A 707 -7.99 2.83 11.40
N LYS A 708 -7.38 1.86 10.69
CA LYS A 708 -8.01 1.23 9.51
C LYS A 708 -9.37 0.64 9.86
N ILE A 709 -9.46 -0.17 10.92
CA ILE A 709 -10.70 -0.83 11.37
C ILE A 709 -11.78 0.21 11.71
N VAL A 710 -11.40 1.27 12.44
CA VAL A 710 -12.33 2.32 12.89
C VAL A 710 -12.83 3.14 11.71
N ASN A 711 -11.95 3.60 10.83
CA ASN A 711 -12.32 4.43 9.68
C ASN A 711 -13.15 3.64 8.66
N GLU A 712 -12.81 2.38 8.39
CA GLU A 712 -13.63 1.48 7.56
C GLU A 712 -15.05 1.30 8.14
N ALA A 713 -15.16 1.16 9.46
CA ALA A 713 -16.45 1.03 10.14
C ALA A 713 -17.27 2.33 10.24
N THR A 714 -16.65 3.51 10.19
CA THR A 714 -17.29 4.77 10.60
C THR A 714 -17.31 5.89 9.55
N LYS A 715 -16.50 5.83 8.48
CA LYS A 715 -16.35 6.91 7.47
C LYS A 715 -17.70 7.43 6.94
N ALA A 716 -18.60 6.55 6.52
CA ALA A 716 -19.91 6.93 6.00
C ALA A 716 -20.78 7.64 7.05
N HIS A 717 -20.69 7.24 8.33
CA HIS A 717 -21.44 7.87 9.41
C HIS A 717 -20.83 9.21 9.87
N PHE A 718 -19.50 9.38 9.77
CA PHE A 718 -18.85 10.68 9.97
C PHE A 718 -19.31 11.68 8.91
N ALA A 719 -19.21 11.32 7.63
CA ALA A 719 -19.68 12.16 6.52
C ALA A 719 -21.15 12.56 6.73
N GLN A 720 -22.03 11.59 7.03
CA GLN A 720 -23.44 11.85 7.31
C GLN A 720 -23.66 12.81 8.49
N GLN A 721 -22.80 12.82 9.51
CA GLN A 721 -22.93 13.73 10.65
C GLN A 721 -22.47 15.15 10.35
N GLU A 722 -21.35 15.32 9.66
CA GLU A 722 -20.92 16.65 9.24
C GLU A 722 -21.95 17.27 8.28
N TRP A 723 -22.50 16.48 7.34
CA TRP A 723 -23.65 16.89 6.53
C TRP A 723 -24.86 17.28 7.39
N GLN A 724 -25.27 16.48 8.39
CA GLN A 724 -26.37 16.85 9.28
C GLN A 724 -26.11 18.12 10.11
N LYS A 725 -24.86 18.42 10.48
CA LYS A 725 -24.50 19.68 11.15
C LYS A 725 -24.57 20.84 10.16
N ARG A 726 -23.95 20.71 8.99
CA ARG A 726 -23.96 21.71 7.90
C ARG A 726 -25.39 22.10 7.52
N ILE A 727 -26.27 21.10 7.36
CA ILE A 727 -27.70 21.29 7.10
C ILE A 727 -28.41 22.02 8.24
N LYS A 728 -28.15 21.69 9.51
CA LYS A 728 -28.75 22.39 10.66
C LYS A 728 -28.29 23.84 10.79
N GLN A 729 -27.03 24.11 10.44
CA GLN A 729 -26.42 25.44 10.54
C GLN A 729 -26.90 26.37 9.42
N TYR A 730 -26.84 25.91 8.16
CA TYR A 730 -27.11 26.75 6.99
C TYR A 730 -28.56 26.64 6.45
N LYS A 731 -29.31 25.61 6.85
CA LYS A 731 -30.77 25.43 6.65
C LYS A 731 -31.31 25.31 5.22
N THR A 732 -30.67 25.92 4.22
CA THR A 732 -31.11 25.90 2.82
C THR A 732 -30.04 25.27 1.93
N GLN A 733 -30.45 24.61 0.85
CA GLN A 733 -29.51 24.01 -0.12
C GLN A 733 -28.51 25.04 -0.68
N GLN A 734 -28.97 26.27 -0.93
CA GLN A 734 -28.14 27.37 -1.41
C GLN A 734 -27.08 27.82 -0.37
N ALA A 735 -27.46 28.03 0.88
CA ALA A 735 -26.51 28.43 1.91
C ALA A 735 -25.52 27.30 2.26
N VAL A 736 -25.96 26.05 2.15
CA VAL A 736 -25.07 24.87 2.25
C VAL A 736 -24.09 24.81 1.08
N PHE A 737 -24.53 25.11 -0.16
CA PHE A 737 -23.67 25.18 -1.35
C PHE A 737 -22.59 26.24 -1.20
N ALA A 738 -22.97 27.49 -0.91
CA ALA A 738 -22.02 28.59 -0.79
C ALA A 738 -20.91 28.27 0.23
N HIS A 739 -21.29 27.70 1.38
CA HIS A 739 -20.31 27.35 2.41
C HIS A 739 -19.43 26.15 2.03
N ASP A 740 -20.01 25.05 1.51
CA ASP A 740 -19.21 23.85 1.18
C ASP A 740 -18.27 24.12 -0.01
N TYR A 741 -18.67 25.00 -0.92
CA TYR A 741 -17.82 25.53 -1.99
C TYR A 741 -16.65 26.35 -1.44
N ALA A 742 -16.93 27.39 -0.65
CA ALA A 742 -15.88 28.24 -0.08
C ALA A 742 -14.90 27.46 0.81
N GLU A 743 -15.42 26.50 1.60
CA GLU A 743 -14.58 25.66 2.47
C GLU A 743 -13.64 24.73 1.70
N ARG A 744 -14.05 24.19 0.55
CA ARG A 744 -13.18 23.40 -0.33
C ARG A 744 -12.18 24.27 -1.08
N PHE A 745 -12.61 25.43 -1.56
CA PHE A 745 -11.73 26.38 -2.24
C PHE A 745 -10.60 26.87 -1.32
N GLU A 746 -10.88 27.15 -0.04
CA GLU A 746 -9.86 27.46 0.97
C GLU A 746 -8.95 26.27 1.38
N GLN A 747 -9.32 25.02 1.03
CA GLN A 747 -8.50 23.82 1.26
C GLN A 747 -7.54 23.55 0.10
N GLU A 748 -7.97 23.82 -1.14
CA GLU A 748 -7.20 23.58 -2.35
C GLU A 748 -6.28 24.77 -2.72
N TYR A 749 -6.67 26.01 -2.35
CA TYR A 749 -5.98 27.25 -2.72
C TYR A 749 -5.59 28.13 -1.52
N GLU A 750 -4.35 28.63 -1.49
CA GLU A 750 -3.91 29.62 -0.51
C GLU A 750 -4.42 31.03 -0.86
N LEU A 751 -5.38 31.54 -0.08
CA LEU A 751 -6.01 32.83 -0.33
C LEU A 751 -5.57 33.94 0.64
N SER A 752 -5.39 35.15 0.11
CA SER A 752 -5.24 36.38 0.88
C SER A 752 -6.52 36.77 1.63
N ALA A 753 -6.39 37.74 2.54
CA ALA A 753 -7.53 38.21 3.35
C ALA A 753 -8.62 38.91 2.52
N GLU A 754 -8.32 39.39 1.31
CA GLU A 754 -9.30 40.03 0.43
C GLU A 754 -9.98 39.01 -0.48
N GLU A 755 -9.22 38.07 -1.06
CA GLU A 755 -9.78 36.95 -1.84
C GLU A 755 -10.73 36.09 -1.00
N LYS A 756 -10.48 35.91 0.31
CA LYS A 756 -11.42 35.23 1.22
C LYS A 756 -12.77 35.96 1.38
N ARG A 757 -12.76 37.30 1.30
CA ARG A 757 -14.00 38.10 1.31
C ARG A 757 -14.73 38.02 -0.02
N GLN A 758 -13.98 38.06 -1.12
CA GLN A 758 -14.52 37.89 -2.48
C GLN A 758 -15.11 36.49 -2.67
N LEU A 759 -14.41 35.42 -2.25
CA LEU A 759 -14.90 34.04 -2.27
C LEU A 759 -16.23 33.87 -1.51
N THR A 760 -16.40 34.58 -0.39
CA THR A 760 -17.66 34.58 0.37
C THR A 760 -18.84 35.19 -0.43
N GLN A 761 -18.56 36.09 -1.39
CA GLN A 761 -19.56 36.68 -2.29
C GLN A 761 -19.74 35.83 -3.56
N ALA A 762 -18.65 35.46 -4.24
CA ALA A 762 -18.63 34.59 -5.41
C ALA A 762 -19.36 33.26 -5.15
N SER A 763 -19.08 32.60 -4.02
CA SER A 763 -19.77 31.36 -3.63
C SER A 763 -21.29 31.51 -3.45
N GLN A 764 -21.80 32.70 -3.10
CA GLN A 764 -23.25 32.97 -3.05
C GLN A 764 -23.84 33.13 -4.45
N VAL A 765 -23.08 33.71 -5.39
CA VAL A 765 -23.43 33.80 -6.81
C VAL A 765 -23.51 32.39 -7.42
N PHE A 766 -22.50 31.54 -7.20
CA PHE A 766 -22.48 30.16 -7.69
C PHE A 766 -23.59 29.32 -7.05
N ALA A 767 -23.86 29.51 -5.75
CA ALA A 767 -24.97 28.86 -5.07
C ALA A 767 -26.35 29.28 -5.61
N GLN A 768 -26.52 30.55 -6.03
CA GLN A 768 -27.74 31.00 -6.70
C GLN A 768 -27.87 30.38 -8.10
N ALA A 769 -26.78 30.35 -8.87
CA ALA A 769 -26.73 29.70 -10.18
C ALA A 769 -27.10 28.20 -10.07
N PHE A 770 -26.49 27.46 -9.15
CA PHE A 770 -26.85 26.09 -8.78
C PHE A 770 -28.34 25.95 -8.43
N ALA A 771 -28.83 26.78 -7.51
CA ALA A 771 -30.20 26.67 -7.00
C ALA A 771 -31.27 26.97 -8.06
N ASP A 772 -30.94 27.74 -9.10
CA ASP A 772 -31.81 27.99 -10.25
C ASP A 772 -31.64 26.93 -11.35
N ASP A 773 -30.41 26.45 -11.61
CA ASP A 773 -30.14 25.40 -12.60
C ASP A 773 -30.80 24.07 -12.23
N VAL A 774 -30.74 23.65 -10.97
CA VAL A 774 -31.48 22.48 -10.44
C VAL A 774 -33.01 22.62 -10.65
N LYS A 775 -33.52 23.85 -10.77
CA LYS A 775 -34.93 24.16 -11.04
C LYS A 775 -35.23 24.40 -12.53
N ASN A 776 -34.25 24.23 -13.43
CA ASN A 776 -34.31 24.59 -14.85
C ASN A 776 -34.66 26.07 -15.08
N LYS A 777 -34.08 26.97 -14.28
CA LYS A 777 -34.31 28.43 -14.29
C LYS A 777 -33.04 29.27 -14.42
N LEU A 778 -31.89 28.63 -14.65
CA LEU A 778 -30.61 29.30 -14.86
C LEU A 778 -30.73 30.36 -15.97
N SER A 779 -30.32 31.59 -15.65
CA SER A 779 -30.36 32.76 -16.54
C SER A 779 -29.44 33.85 -15.98
N GLU A 780 -29.18 34.93 -16.74
CA GLU A 780 -28.40 36.08 -16.24
C GLU A 780 -28.89 36.62 -14.87
N LYS A 781 -30.19 36.47 -14.56
CA LYS A 781 -30.76 36.85 -13.26
C LYS A 781 -30.22 36.04 -12.09
N SER A 782 -29.76 34.82 -12.33
CA SER A 782 -29.13 33.94 -11.34
C SER A 782 -27.72 34.41 -10.96
N ILE A 783 -27.04 35.13 -11.85
CA ILE A 783 -25.68 35.67 -11.65
C ILE A 783 -25.64 37.20 -11.66
N LYS A 784 -26.78 37.86 -11.41
CA LYS A 784 -26.94 39.33 -11.50
C LYS A 784 -26.01 40.16 -10.59
N ASN A 785 -25.43 39.54 -9.56
CA ASN A 785 -24.55 40.18 -8.58
C ASN A 785 -23.06 39.92 -8.87
N MET A 786 -22.75 39.12 -9.91
CA MET A 786 -21.40 38.73 -10.28
C MET A 786 -20.53 39.95 -10.64
N GLN A 787 -19.32 40.02 -10.10
CA GLN A 787 -18.24 40.92 -10.50
C GLN A 787 -17.28 40.22 -11.48
N VAL A 788 -16.38 40.97 -12.11
CA VAL A 788 -15.40 40.37 -13.05
C VAL A 788 -14.44 39.44 -12.33
N GLU A 789 -14.02 39.83 -11.12
CA GLU A 789 -13.09 39.13 -10.24
C GLU A 789 -13.68 37.82 -9.66
N ASP A 790 -15.01 37.66 -9.66
CA ASP A 790 -15.64 36.40 -9.23
C ASP A 790 -15.28 35.24 -10.19
N MET A 791 -14.86 35.53 -11.43
CA MET A 791 -14.47 34.51 -12.41
C MET A 791 -13.26 33.69 -11.95
N ASP A 792 -12.24 34.37 -11.41
CA ASP A 792 -10.99 33.75 -10.98
C ASP A 792 -11.18 32.86 -9.72
N LEU A 793 -12.38 32.93 -9.12
CA LEU A 793 -12.80 32.13 -7.98
C LEU A 793 -13.79 31.01 -8.37
N PHE A 794 -14.02 30.77 -9.68
CA PHE A 794 -14.86 29.68 -10.18
C PHE A 794 -14.03 28.46 -10.65
N ASP A 795 -14.04 27.40 -9.85
CA ASP A 795 -13.53 26.07 -10.18
C ASP A 795 -14.67 25.06 -10.51
N ASP A 796 -14.58 24.40 -11.67
CA ASP A 796 -15.54 23.40 -12.17
C ASP A 796 -15.55 22.10 -11.35
N GLU A 797 -14.38 21.63 -10.89
CA GLU A 797 -14.26 20.38 -10.15
C GLU A 797 -14.83 20.53 -8.73
N ILE A 798 -14.52 21.65 -8.05
CA ILE A 798 -15.10 22.02 -6.76
C ILE A 798 -16.60 22.23 -6.89
N TYR A 799 -17.07 22.97 -7.92
CA TYR A 799 -18.51 23.18 -8.16
C TYR A 799 -19.24 21.85 -8.33
N ARG A 800 -18.69 20.93 -9.12
CA ARG A 800 -19.27 19.60 -9.36
C ARG A 800 -19.29 18.73 -8.11
N ALA A 801 -18.20 18.72 -7.33
CA ALA A 801 -18.14 17.95 -6.09
C ALA A 801 -19.22 18.42 -5.08
N VAL A 802 -19.37 19.73 -4.93
CA VAL A 802 -20.40 20.34 -4.06
C VAL A 802 -21.81 20.08 -4.58
N TYR A 803 -22.01 20.13 -5.91
CA TYR A 803 -23.29 19.77 -6.55
C TYR A 803 -23.69 18.34 -6.21
N VAL A 804 -22.79 17.37 -6.42
CA VAL A 804 -23.04 15.95 -6.20
C VAL A 804 -23.42 15.70 -4.74
N ASP A 805 -22.62 16.19 -3.80
CA ASP A 805 -22.84 15.95 -2.37
C ASP A 805 -24.16 16.58 -1.87
N ILE A 806 -24.51 17.78 -2.34
CA ILE A 806 -25.77 18.43 -1.94
C ILE A 806 -26.98 17.69 -2.51
N VAL A 807 -26.93 17.23 -3.76
CA VAL A 807 -28.03 16.43 -4.31
C VAL A 807 -28.13 15.06 -3.59
N GLN A 808 -27.01 14.47 -3.16
CA GLN A 808 -27.04 13.22 -2.38
C GLN A 808 -27.55 13.40 -0.93
N HIS A 809 -27.20 14.51 -0.26
CA HIS A 809 -27.45 14.69 1.18
C HIS A 809 -28.66 15.58 1.52
N LEU A 810 -29.17 16.38 0.58
CA LEU A 810 -30.28 17.31 0.79
C LEU A 810 -31.51 17.07 -0.11
N ALA A 811 -31.53 16.05 -0.98
CA ALA A 811 -32.70 15.72 -1.78
C ALA A 811 -33.75 14.92 -0.98
N LYS A 812 -34.77 15.62 -0.48
CA LYS A 812 -36.10 15.09 -0.11
C LYS A 812 -37.19 16.09 -0.46
#